data_AF-A0A914T4J2-F1
#
_entry.id   AF-A0A914T4J2-F1
#
_cell.length_a   1.000
_cell.length_b   1.000
_cell.length_c   1.000
_cell.angle_alpha   90.00
_cell.angle_beta   90.00
_cell.angle_gamma   90.00
#
_symmetry.space_group_name_H-M   'P 1'
#
loop_
_entity.id
_entity.type
_entity.pdbx_description
1 polymer ?
#
loop_
_entity_poly.entity_id
_entity_poly.type
_entity_poly.pdbx_seq_one_letter_code
_entity_poly.pdbx_strand_id
1 'polypeptide(L)'
;MIASNFPHKRIFAFLAILLGFVAANEVPQEEDSRCNFFCTLQPHPQKPIDVDWYRNLSCTHLIYGPAEIDSRLEIKTPSTYDLTEPETVGNYEKLRNWRSFKNPIKKIYLGIYSDRQMHMLSNEWTQSVVTKNLLEHLEFHHFDGFLLFTDGTETWTRSMKNFLTHFREQERTNNQTVEIFLSLPARLIGTARPILRDLEPLITGLYLITDDTSATENPNAAVSVDPLHPNPPNVPDVDAISENTGQLVFTGFPEDKIVVGLSSWARGYTLPAGVKEGHHGSQITGLVKGGPSTKRRDGKLAYREICLWINDSPLTYDNKTETVSIIRDNAWYSVVLPNQAFKNKVRWVAAQNFMGIGLSSLFSDDRTNICGQGEYPLHTTISNEFKCKIRRKKRDLKGSCTRMCSFQPREGEKFDYTNFESHWCSHMIILAAEILNVGGVKVGPTVVDNIAAFDKWNVKTKPLLILSIGDMQEKEIWRVALQHPMRRTVTVRSIQQAVNQYDLDGVDISWTLSSPETVWDANYLGQFLAELRLAIPNKQLIVSVTPQFSYNSHIKAESIGQSVDYFLLQGYKFHAYNHLFTGHHSPLFISSELLADPKMTIEGLSYDWVSRGVPSSKLIVGFSAEGLTMFFQNVRANNEIGAPANVMRNYQVQRAGNAGAMSQAEICKILQDNQTRSVFIEELGIPYATRNDEFIAYDNVRSMQVKAIWASLNNFGGIGLHAIGMDNIYGECPQGQPYPLLKALIKAQVCDYCIHDASKKSNKIPKHNKCEPDFQVACSYKLPKGEKSLNPEQIPLGQCTEIV
;
A
#
# COMPACT_ATOMS: atom_id res chain seq x y z
N MET A 1 18.03 16.80 76.50
CA MET A 1 19.27 17.60 76.34
C MET A 1 20.16 16.78 75.41
N ILE A 2 20.01 16.88 74.09
CA ILE A 2 20.47 17.92 73.17
C ILE A 2 22.01 17.99 73.06
N ALA A 3 22.45 17.79 71.80
CA ALA A 3 23.71 18.19 71.15
C ALA A 3 24.99 17.45 71.59
N SER A 4 25.79 16.91 70.65
CA SER A 4 26.38 17.70 69.57
C SER A 4 26.98 16.87 68.41
N ASN A 5 26.82 17.43 67.22
CA ASN A 5 27.74 17.50 66.07
C ASN A 5 28.07 16.24 65.24
N PHE A 6 27.30 16.10 64.16
CA PHE A 6 27.66 15.46 62.88
C PHE A 6 28.87 16.12 62.20
N PRO A 7 29.65 15.35 61.42
CA PRO A 7 30.26 15.86 60.21
C PRO A 7 29.83 15.06 58.97
N HIS A 8 29.28 15.79 58.00
CA HIS A 8 29.08 15.38 56.61
C HIS A 8 30.37 14.85 56.00
N LYS A 9 30.45 13.54 55.69
CA LYS A 9 31.39 13.03 54.65
C LYS A 9 31.20 11.58 54.17
N ARG A 10 30.04 10.95 54.40
CA ARG A 10 29.78 9.58 53.91
C ARG A 10 28.51 9.37 53.08
N ILE A 11 27.80 10.44 52.72
CA ILE A 11 26.62 10.36 51.84
C ILE A 11 26.95 10.68 50.36
N PHE A 12 28.11 11.29 50.07
CA PHE A 12 28.50 11.63 48.69
C PHE A 12 29.15 10.48 47.89
N ALA A 13 29.55 9.37 48.53
CA ALA A 13 30.16 8.25 47.82
C ALA A 13 29.15 7.20 47.31
N PHE A 14 27.93 7.17 47.88
CA PHE A 14 26.87 6.24 47.44
C PHE A 14 25.95 6.84 46.36
N LEU A 15 25.85 8.17 46.25
CA LEU A 15 25.15 8.82 45.13
C LEU A 15 25.96 8.80 43.82
N ALA A 16 27.30 8.76 43.88
CA ALA A 16 28.14 8.75 42.68
C ALA A 16 28.17 7.40 41.95
N ILE A 17 27.83 6.30 42.62
CA ILE A 17 27.77 4.95 42.03
C ILE A 17 26.38 4.65 41.44
N LEU A 18 25.33 5.36 41.90
CA LEU A 18 23.98 5.32 41.31
C LEU A 18 23.78 6.32 40.16
N LEU A 19 24.59 7.38 40.08
CA LEU A 19 24.61 8.33 38.96
C LEU A 19 25.59 7.95 37.83
N GLY A 20 26.48 6.98 38.07
CA GLY A 20 27.47 6.48 37.09
C GLY A 20 26.99 5.35 36.17
N PHE A 21 25.76 4.84 36.35
CA PHE A 21 25.17 3.78 35.52
C PHE A 21 24.05 4.26 34.56
N VAL A 22 23.81 5.58 34.48
CA VAL A 22 22.82 6.16 33.55
C VAL A 22 23.49 6.84 32.33
N ALA A 23 24.82 7.00 32.33
CA ALA A 23 25.55 7.53 31.18
C ALA A 23 26.23 6.40 30.37
N ALA A 24 25.44 5.54 29.75
CA ALA A 24 25.92 4.62 28.72
C ALA A 24 24.90 4.57 27.58
N ASN A 25 25.29 5.21 26.47
CA ASN A 25 24.69 5.12 25.15
C ASN A 25 23.20 5.49 25.05
N GLU A 26 22.89 6.77 25.22
CA GLU A 26 21.89 7.38 24.31
C GLU A 26 22.54 7.44 22.93
N VAL A 27 22.38 6.34 22.19
CA VAL A 27 22.40 6.40 20.72
C VAL A 27 21.42 7.51 20.35
N PRO A 28 21.81 8.51 19.52
CA PRO A 28 20.84 9.48 19.04
C PRO A 28 19.67 8.68 18.46
N GLN A 29 18.46 8.85 19.00
CA GLN A 29 17.28 8.35 18.31
C GLN A 29 17.32 8.98 16.92
N GLU A 30 17.71 8.21 15.89
CA GLU A 30 17.34 8.51 14.52
C GLU A 30 15.81 8.61 14.53
N GLU A 31 15.29 9.83 14.62
CA GLU A 31 13.87 10.10 14.39
C GLU A 31 13.55 9.57 12.98
N ASP A 32 12.53 8.70 12.90
CA ASP A 32 12.09 8.09 11.64
C ASP A 32 11.74 9.21 10.64
N SER A 33 12.47 9.29 9.53
CA SER A 33 12.36 10.34 8.49
C SER A 33 11.04 10.31 7.71
N ARG A 34 10.07 9.49 8.14
CA ARG A 34 8.78 9.21 7.49
C ARG A 34 7.58 9.85 8.19
N CYS A 35 7.82 10.58 9.28
CA CYS A 35 6.79 11.28 10.06
C CYS A 35 6.64 12.74 9.61
N ASN A 36 6.64 12.96 8.30
CA ASN A 36 6.64 14.30 7.74
C ASN A 36 5.21 14.69 7.39
N PHE A 37 4.61 15.53 8.23
CA PHE A 37 3.33 16.18 7.94
C PHE A 37 3.60 17.57 7.40
N PHE A 38 3.40 17.73 6.08
CA PHE A 38 3.57 18.96 5.33
C PHE A 38 2.29 19.78 5.34
N CYS A 39 2.31 20.90 6.05
CA CYS A 39 1.23 21.88 6.05
C CYS A 39 1.59 23.04 5.11
N THR A 40 0.64 23.49 4.29
CA THR A 40 0.85 24.67 3.45
C THR A 40 0.17 25.89 4.05
N LEU A 41 0.89 27.02 4.08
CA LEU A 41 0.41 28.30 4.57
C LEU A 41 0.52 29.34 3.47
N GLN A 42 -0.63 29.79 2.98
CA GLN A 42 -0.73 30.92 2.08
C GLN A 42 -1.03 32.20 2.88
N PRO A 43 -0.10 33.16 2.94
CA PRO A 43 -0.32 34.40 3.67
C PRO A 43 -1.28 35.32 2.91
N HIS A 44 -1.88 36.25 3.64
CA HIS A 44 -2.62 37.34 3.01
C HIS A 44 -1.62 38.35 2.41
N PRO A 45 -1.82 38.87 1.18
CA PRO A 45 -0.85 39.75 0.53
C PRO A 45 -0.56 41.06 1.29
N GLN A 46 -1.55 41.53 2.06
CA GLN A 46 -1.53 42.83 2.75
C GLN A 46 -1.86 42.73 4.24
N LYS A 47 -1.69 41.56 4.87
CA LYS A 47 -1.88 41.41 6.32
C LYS A 47 -0.81 40.50 6.91
N PRO A 48 -0.32 40.82 8.12
CA PRO A 48 0.63 39.95 8.78
C PRO A 48 -0.01 38.61 9.17
N ILE A 49 0.82 37.57 9.24
CA ILE A 49 0.41 36.31 9.83
C ILE A 49 0.42 36.40 11.37
N ASP A 50 -0.37 35.53 11.97
CA ASP A 50 -0.39 35.30 13.41
C ASP A 50 -0.10 33.82 13.66
N VAL A 51 1.08 33.53 14.21
CA VAL A 51 1.58 32.16 14.41
C VAL A 51 0.88 31.44 15.57
N ASP A 52 0.26 32.18 16.50
CA ASP A 52 -0.46 31.57 17.63
C ASP A 52 -1.65 30.73 17.18
N TRP A 53 -2.23 31.07 16.03
CA TRP A 53 -3.35 30.33 15.45
C TRP A 53 -2.95 28.92 15.00
N TYR A 54 -1.66 28.59 14.95
CA TYR A 54 -1.17 27.30 14.45
C TYR A 54 -0.42 26.51 15.52
N ARG A 55 -0.27 27.05 16.75
CA ARG A 55 0.60 26.48 17.81
C ARG A 55 0.25 25.07 18.26
N ASN A 56 -1.00 24.66 18.03
CA ASN A 56 -1.52 23.35 18.44
C ASN A 56 -1.47 22.30 17.33
N LEU A 57 -1.05 22.67 16.11
CA LEU A 57 -0.94 21.73 14.99
C LEU A 57 0.33 20.90 15.12
N SER A 58 0.28 19.64 14.68
CA SER A 58 1.46 18.75 14.67
C SER A 58 2.18 18.75 13.33
N CYS A 59 2.11 19.86 12.58
CA CYS A 59 2.85 20.04 11.34
C CYS A 59 4.35 19.92 11.63
N THR A 60 5.04 18.99 10.98
CA THR A 60 6.50 18.90 11.10
C THR A 60 7.20 19.71 10.02
N HIS A 61 6.54 19.91 8.87
CA HIS A 61 7.05 20.63 7.71
C HIS A 61 6.05 21.71 7.33
N LEU A 62 6.51 22.94 7.12
CA LEU A 62 5.68 24.07 6.70
C LEU A 62 6.14 24.58 5.34
N ILE A 63 5.22 24.69 4.39
CA ILE A 63 5.47 25.34 3.10
C ILE A 63 4.79 26.71 3.12
N TYR A 64 5.59 27.78 3.14
CA TYR A 64 5.11 29.16 3.15
C TYR A 64 5.15 29.76 1.76
N GLY A 65 4.01 30.20 1.21
CA GLY A 65 4.01 30.79 -0.14
C GLY A 65 2.63 30.86 -0.81
N PRO A 66 2.57 31.10 -2.13
CA PRO A 66 3.71 31.11 -3.04
C PRO A 66 4.45 32.46 -3.10
N ALA A 67 5.77 32.40 -3.16
CA ALA A 67 6.64 33.44 -3.69
C ALA A 67 6.70 33.33 -5.22
N GLU A 68 7.11 34.39 -5.89
CA GLU A 68 7.30 34.42 -7.33
C GLU A 68 8.76 34.81 -7.63
N ILE A 69 9.35 34.24 -8.67
CA ILE A 69 10.48 34.91 -9.34
C ILE A 69 9.84 36.01 -10.17
N ASP A 70 10.45 37.18 -10.32
CA ASP A 70 9.93 38.26 -11.16
C ASP A 70 10.70 38.38 -12.49
N SER A 71 10.28 39.29 -13.37
CA SER A 71 10.96 39.52 -14.66
C SER A 71 12.40 40.04 -14.52
N ARG A 72 12.82 40.45 -13.33
CA ARG A 72 14.18 40.89 -13.00
C ARG A 72 15.00 39.75 -12.37
N LEU A 73 14.44 38.54 -12.30
CA LEU A 73 15.04 37.36 -11.69
C LEU A 73 15.18 37.48 -10.16
N GLU A 74 14.41 38.36 -9.53
CA GLU A 74 14.38 38.56 -8.07
C GLU A 74 13.25 37.76 -7.42
N ILE A 75 13.41 37.39 -6.14
CA ILE A 75 12.39 36.71 -5.36
C ILE A 75 11.39 37.75 -4.82
N LYS A 76 10.20 37.77 -5.40
CA LYS A 76 9.07 38.55 -4.92
C LYS A 76 8.35 37.78 -3.81
N THR A 77 8.31 38.39 -2.63
CA THR A 77 7.76 37.76 -1.43
C THR A 77 6.24 37.58 -1.52
N PRO A 78 5.67 36.53 -0.90
CA PRO A 78 4.23 36.26 -0.87
C PRO A 78 3.35 37.41 -0.34
N SER A 79 3.87 38.20 0.60
CA SER A 79 3.19 39.27 1.31
C SER A 79 4.08 40.50 1.46
N THR A 80 3.48 41.68 1.51
CA THR A 80 4.18 42.93 1.83
C THR A 80 4.69 42.98 3.28
N TYR A 81 4.19 42.09 4.14
CA TYR A 81 4.56 41.97 5.55
C TYR A 81 5.66 40.92 5.80
N ASP A 82 6.23 40.31 4.76
CA ASP A 82 7.22 39.25 4.93
C ASP A 82 8.56 39.77 5.44
N LEU A 83 8.99 40.90 4.88
CA LEU A 83 10.19 41.63 5.25
C LEU A 83 9.87 42.64 6.37
N THR A 84 10.88 43.03 7.15
CA THR A 84 10.75 43.96 8.29
C THR A 84 10.06 45.27 7.89
N GLU A 85 9.01 45.66 8.62
CA GLU A 85 8.50 47.04 8.60
C GLU A 85 9.24 47.88 9.67
N PRO A 86 9.29 49.22 9.56
CA PRO A 86 10.00 50.07 10.53
C PRO A 86 9.56 49.91 12.00
N GLU A 87 8.37 49.35 12.24
CA GLU A 87 7.76 49.25 13.59
C GLU A 87 7.22 47.84 13.95
N THR A 88 7.30 46.84 13.05
CA THR A 88 6.77 45.48 13.33
C THR A 88 7.67 44.35 12.82
N VAL A 89 7.64 43.21 13.54
CA VAL A 89 8.33 41.97 13.17
C VAL A 89 7.67 41.35 11.93
N GLY A 90 8.43 41.16 10.85
CA GLY A 90 7.95 40.59 9.58
C GLY A 90 7.56 39.11 9.69
N ASN A 91 6.79 38.60 8.73
CA ASN A 91 6.28 37.22 8.75
C ASN A 91 7.41 36.19 8.76
N TYR A 92 8.50 36.40 8.01
CA TYR A 92 9.63 35.46 8.00
C TYR A 92 10.26 35.29 9.39
N GLU A 93 10.39 36.39 10.14
CA GLU A 93 10.89 36.33 11.51
C GLU A 93 9.89 35.68 12.48
N LYS A 94 8.58 35.90 12.29
CA LYS A 94 7.53 35.17 13.04
C LYS A 94 7.59 33.66 12.80
N LEU A 95 7.77 33.23 11.55
CA LEU A 95 7.91 31.82 11.18
C LEU A 95 9.15 31.19 11.83
N ARG A 96 10.27 31.91 11.86
CA ARG A 96 11.48 31.48 12.58
C ARG A 96 11.18 31.23 14.06
N ASN A 97 10.45 32.15 14.70
CA ASN A 97 10.09 32.05 16.11
C ASN A 97 9.11 30.88 16.39
N TRP A 98 8.35 30.42 15.40
CA TRP A 98 7.46 29.25 15.55
C TRP A 98 8.25 27.97 15.90
N ARG A 99 9.54 27.86 15.52
CA ARG A 99 10.41 26.75 15.96
C ARG A 99 10.55 26.63 17.48
N SER A 100 10.20 27.67 18.25
CA SER A 100 10.29 27.69 19.72
C SER A 100 9.03 27.19 20.44
N PHE A 101 7.96 26.84 19.71
CA PHE A 101 6.71 26.38 20.31
C PHE A 101 6.77 24.94 20.83
N LYS A 102 5.80 24.57 21.68
CA LYS A 102 5.70 23.25 22.33
C LYS A 102 5.63 22.08 21.33
N ASN A 103 5.02 22.30 20.17
CA ASN A 103 5.06 21.39 19.02
C ASN A 103 5.83 22.09 17.89
N PRO A 104 7.17 22.00 17.88
CA PRO A 104 7.97 22.79 16.97
C PRO A 104 7.86 22.25 15.54
N ILE A 105 7.66 23.16 14.58
CA ILE A 105 7.91 22.85 13.18
C ILE A 105 9.40 22.52 13.05
N LYS A 106 9.69 21.38 12.41
CA LYS A 106 11.06 20.93 12.17
C LYS A 106 11.69 21.68 11.00
N LYS A 107 10.91 21.88 9.92
CA LYS A 107 11.37 22.40 8.64
C LYS A 107 10.42 23.43 8.04
N ILE A 108 10.97 24.52 7.51
CA ILE A 108 10.21 25.59 6.84
C ILE A 108 10.77 25.77 5.44
N TYR A 109 9.90 25.62 4.44
CA TYR A 109 10.20 25.74 3.03
C TYR A 109 9.53 26.99 2.44
N LEU A 110 10.23 27.65 1.53
CA LEU A 110 9.63 28.65 0.67
C LEU A 110 8.89 27.95 -0.47
N GLY A 111 7.58 28.12 -0.58
CA GLY A 111 6.82 27.70 -1.75
C GLY A 111 7.02 28.70 -2.88
N ILE A 112 7.42 28.26 -4.06
CA ILE A 112 7.71 29.12 -5.22
C ILE A 112 6.82 28.70 -6.38
N TYR A 113 6.04 29.63 -6.92
CA TYR A 113 5.24 29.39 -8.13
C TYR A 113 6.02 29.84 -9.36
N SER A 114 6.06 29.01 -10.41
CA SER A 114 6.99 29.23 -11.52
C SER A 114 6.40 29.14 -12.93
N ASP A 115 5.08 28.91 -13.05
CA ASP A 115 4.36 28.69 -14.31
C ASP A 115 4.74 29.67 -15.43
N ARG A 116 4.74 30.98 -15.14
CA ARG A 116 4.95 32.02 -16.17
C ARG A 116 6.41 32.26 -16.55
N GLN A 117 7.34 31.53 -15.92
CA GLN A 117 8.77 31.88 -15.90
C GLN A 117 9.70 30.68 -16.08
N MET A 118 9.15 29.47 -16.23
CA MET A 118 9.91 28.26 -16.56
C MET A 118 10.76 28.41 -17.83
N HIS A 119 10.27 29.13 -18.84
CA HIS A 119 11.05 29.50 -20.03
C HIS A 119 12.35 30.26 -19.70
N MET A 120 12.38 31.05 -18.61
CA MET A 120 13.59 31.76 -18.19
C MET A 120 14.65 30.80 -17.64
N LEU A 121 14.30 29.60 -17.21
CA LEU A 121 15.27 28.58 -16.79
C LEU A 121 15.87 27.78 -17.97
N SER A 122 15.62 28.19 -19.22
CA SER A 122 16.22 27.58 -20.41
C SER A 122 17.62 28.12 -20.74
N ASN A 123 18.02 29.25 -20.14
CA ASN A 123 19.30 29.92 -20.38
C ASN A 123 20.23 29.78 -19.17
N GLU A 124 21.52 29.52 -19.40
CA GLU A 124 22.51 29.30 -18.34
C GLU A 124 22.74 30.56 -17.47
N TRP A 125 22.75 31.75 -18.07
CA TRP A 125 22.93 33.01 -17.33
C TRP A 125 21.78 33.26 -16.34
N THR A 126 20.54 33.07 -16.80
CA THR A 126 19.36 33.25 -15.95
C THR A 126 19.29 32.16 -14.87
N GLN A 127 19.68 30.92 -15.18
CA GLN A 127 19.84 29.86 -14.17
C GLN A 127 20.81 30.32 -13.07
N SER A 128 21.98 30.83 -13.42
CA SER A 128 22.96 31.31 -12.43
C SER A 128 22.45 32.46 -11.57
N VAL A 129 21.79 33.46 -12.17
CA VAL A 129 21.24 34.60 -11.42
C VAL A 129 20.14 34.15 -10.46
N VAL A 130 19.19 33.33 -10.94
CA VAL A 130 18.09 32.81 -10.11
C VAL A 130 18.63 31.92 -9.00
N THR A 131 19.55 31.00 -9.31
CA THR A 131 20.18 30.13 -8.30
C THR A 131 20.87 30.96 -7.22
N LYS A 132 21.66 31.96 -7.59
CA LYS A 132 22.32 32.85 -6.63
C LYS A 132 21.31 33.58 -5.75
N ASN A 133 20.36 34.28 -6.35
CA ASN A 133 19.36 35.07 -5.62
C ASN A 133 18.52 34.20 -4.69
N LEU A 134 18.19 32.97 -5.11
CA LEU A 134 17.43 32.04 -4.29
C LEU A 134 18.27 31.49 -3.12
N LEU A 135 19.51 31.09 -3.35
CA LEU A 135 20.40 30.63 -2.27
C LEU A 135 20.61 31.72 -1.21
N GLU A 136 20.89 32.95 -1.64
CA GLU A 136 21.04 34.11 -0.73
C GLU A 136 19.74 34.38 0.05
N HIS A 137 18.58 34.31 -0.61
CA HIS A 137 17.28 34.51 0.05
C HIS A 137 16.97 33.43 1.10
N LEU A 138 17.21 32.16 0.76
CA LEU A 138 16.95 31.03 1.66
C LEU A 138 17.87 31.08 2.88
N GLU A 139 19.15 31.36 2.69
CA GLU A 139 20.13 31.49 3.78
C GLU A 139 19.79 32.66 4.70
N PHE A 140 19.57 33.85 4.12
CA PHE A 140 19.34 35.08 4.89
C PHE A 140 18.05 35.00 5.72
N HIS A 141 17.02 34.34 5.21
CA HIS A 141 15.74 34.17 5.90
C HIS A 141 15.59 32.81 6.62
N HIS A 142 16.65 32.00 6.66
CA HIS A 142 16.69 30.70 7.35
C HIS A 142 15.60 29.70 6.93
N PHE A 143 15.31 29.62 5.63
CA PHE A 143 14.52 28.54 5.08
C PHE A 143 15.39 27.27 4.94
N ASP A 144 14.81 26.10 5.21
CA ASP A 144 15.51 24.81 5.04
C ASP A 144 15.58 24.38 3.57
N GLY A 145 14.79 25.01 2.72
CA GLY A 145 14.61 24.61 1.34
C GLY A 145 13.48 25.34 0.65
N PHE A 146 13.13 24.84 -0.52
CA PHE A 146 11.98 25.33 -1.27
C PHE A 146 11.19 24.19 -1.90
N LEU A 147 9.91 24.46 -2.09
CA LEU A 147 9.03 23.64 -2.92
C LEU A 147 8.68 24.44 -4.17
N LEU A 148 9.06 23.91 -5.33
CA LEU A 148 8.66 24.46 -6.61
C LEU A 148 7.29 23.93 -6.99
N PHE A 149 6.30 24.82 -7.05
CA PHE A 149 4.98 24.51 -7.57
C PHE A 149 5.00 24.52 -9.10
N THR A 150 4.54 23.42 -9.66
CA THR A 150 4.61 23.08 -11.08
C THR A 150 3.20 22.76 -11.54
N ASP A 151 2.73 23.45 -12.55
CA ASP A 151 1.40 23.34 -13.13
C ASP A 151 1.46 23.09 -14.65
N GLY A 152 2.62 23.29 -15.27
CA GLY A 152 2.86 23.03 -16.68
C GLY A 152 3.76 21.82 -16.95
N THR A 153 3.77 21.38 -18.22
CA THR A 153 4.72 20.37 -18.71
C THR A 153 6.16 20.88 -18.78
N GLU A 154 6.36 22.21 -18.76
CA GLU A 154 7.68 22.84 -18.89
C GLU A 154 8.66 22.46 -17.77
N THR A 155 8.15 22.13 -16.59
CA THR A 155 8.97 21.63 -15.47
C THR A 155 9.56 20.25 -15.77
N TRP A 156 8.88 19.41 -16.56
CA TRP A 156 9.29 18.04 -16.82
C TRP A 156 10.19 17.93 -18.06
N THR A 157 11.15 18.86 -18.16
CA THR A 157 12.03 19.04 -19.33
C THR A 157 13.50 18.97 -18.95
N ARG A 158 14.37 18.79 -19.96
CA ARG A 158 15.83 18.84 -19.77
C ARG A 158 16.31 20.17 -19.18
N SER A 159 15.60 21.27 -19.45
CA SER A 159 15.92 22.59 -18.88
C SER A 159 15.82 22.59 -17.35
N MET A 160 14.80 21.95 -16.78
CA MET A 160 14.68 21.80 -15.33
C MET A 160 15.81 20.96 -14.75
N LYS A 161 16.17 19.84 -15.39
CA LYS A 161 17.33 19.03 -14.99
C LYS A 161 18.61 19.87 -14.97
N ASN A 162 18.84 20.68 -16.01
CA ASN A 162 20.01 21.55 -16.10
C ASN A 162 20.01 22.59 -14.97
N PHE A 163 18.88 23.26 -14.73
CA PHE A 163 18.73 24.21 -13.62
C PHE A 163 19.03 23.55 -12.27
N LEU A 164 18.45 22.39 -11.97
CA LEU A 164 18.68 21.69 -10.71
C LEU A 164 20.12 21.18 -10.59
N THR A 165 20.74 20.75 -11.69
CA THR A 165 22.15 20.37 -11.70
C THR A 165 23.03 21.56 -11.35
N HIS A 166 22.79 22.71 -11.99
CA HIS A 166 23.49 23.95 -11.70
C HIS A 166 23.26 24.41 -10.25
N PHE A 167 22.02 24.28 -9.75
CA PHE A 167 21.68 24.59 -8.36
C PHE A 167 22.51 23.74 -7.38
N ARG A 168 22.60 22.42 -7.61
CA ARG A 168 23.41 21.51 -6.79
C ARG A 168 24.91 21.78 -6.89
N GLU A 169 25.41 22.29 -8.01
CA GLU A 169 26.81 22.70 -8.14
C GLU A 169 27.10 23.95 -7.30
N GLN A 170 26.26 24.99 -7.41
CA GLN A 170 26.41 26.23 -6.63
C GLN A 170 26.25 26.00 -5.12
N GLU A 171 25.30 25.15 -4.72
CA GLU A 171 25.11 24.73 -3.34
C GLU A 171 26.41 24.13 -2.74
N ARG A 172 27.08 23.25 -3.50
CA ARG A 172 28.37 22.66 -3.09
C ARG A 172 29.47 23.71 -3.00
N THR A 173 29.53 24.65 -3.95
CA THR A 173 30.51 25.75 -3.93
C THR A 173 30.33 26.66 -2.73
N ASN A 174 29.08 26.93 -2.34
CA ASN A 174 28.74 27.78 -1.21
C ASN A 174 28.79 27.04 0.15
N ASN A 175 29.06 25.73 0.15
CA ASN A 175 28.98 24.87 1.34
C ASN A 175 27.64 25.00 2.09
N GLN A 176 26.56 25.12 1.31
CA GLN A 176 25.19 25.17 1.81
C GLN A 176 24.51 23.82 1.61
N THR A 177 23.43 23.57 2.35
CA THR A 177 22.57 22.39 2.16
C THR A 177 21.12 22.81 2.08
N VAL A 178 20.48 22.57 0.95
CA VAL A 178 19.13 23.03 0.65
C VAL A 178 18.27 21.84 0.22
N GLU A 179 17.13 21.69 0.88
CA GLU A 179 16.13 20.70 0.49
C GLU A 179 15.29 21.21 -0.68
N ILE A 180 15.08 20.37 -1.69
CA ILE A 180 14.37 20.75 -2.92
C ILE A 180 13.21 19.78 -3.13
N PHE A 181 12.00 20.31 -3.09
CA PHE A 181 10.79 19.58 -3.46
C PHE A 181 10.24 20.09 -4.79
N LEU A 182 9.82 19.18 -5.65
CA LEU A 182 9.02 19.51 -6.82
C LEU A 182 7.60 19.04 -6.56
N SER A 183 6.61 19.90 -6.74
CA SER A 183 5.23 19.40 -6.81
C SER A 183 5.06 18.57 -8.08
N LEU A 184 4.14 17.62 -8.09
CA LEU A 184 3.75 16.88 -9.28
C LEU A 184 2.23 16.73 -9.30
N PRO A 185 1.52 17.47 -10.17
CA PRO A 185 0.12 17.18 -10.48
C PRO A 185 -0.06 15.74 -10.95
N ALA A 186 -1.06 15.05 -10.42
CA ALA A 186 -1.35 13.66 -10.79
C ALA A 186 -1.49 13.46 -12.32
N ARG A 187 -2.14 14.39 -13.03
CA ARG A 187 -2.27 14.38 -14.49
C ARG A 187 -0.94 14.42 -15.24
N LEU A 188 0.11 14.98 -14.62
CA LEU A 188 1.43 15.12 -15.24
C LEU A 188 2.37 13.94 -14.97
N ILE A 189 1.96 12.92 -14.19
CA ILE A 189 2.80 11.75 -13.91
C ILE A 189 3.27 11.07 -15.21
N GLY A 190 2.38 10.91 -16.18
CA GLY A 190 2.73 10.35 -17.49
C GLY A 190 3.78 11.18 -18.23
N THR A 191 3.70 12.51 -18.13
CA THR A 191 4.66 13.44 -18.75
C THR A 191 6.01 13.46 -18.01
N ALA A 192 5.98 13.36 -16.68
CA ALA A 192 7.18 13.37 -15.84
C ALA A 192 8.01 12.07 -15.99
N ARG A 193 7.35 10.94 -16.24
CA ARG A 193 7.94 9.59 -16.27
C ARG A 193 9.31 9.49 -16.96
N PRO A 194 9.55 10.05 -18.17
CA PRO A 194 10.83 9.89 -18.86
C PRO A 194 12.01 10.58 -18.17
N ILE A 195 11.76 11.61 -17.36
CA ILE A 195 12.81 12.44 -16.73
C ILE A 195 12.92 12.23 -15.22
N LEU A 196 11.95 11.57 -14.57
CA LEU A 196 11.94 11.39 -13.12
C LEU A 196 13.24 10.75 -12.58
N ARG A 197 13.79 9.77 -13.28
CA ARG A 197 15.05 9.11 -12.90
C ARG A 197 16.25 10.07 -12.90
N ASP A 198 16.25 11.04 -13.80
CA ASP A 198 17.30 12.04 -13.92
C ASP A 198 17.17 13.14 -12.85
N LEU A 199 15.94 13.42 -12.40
CA LEU A 199 15.66 14.43 -11.37
C LEU A 199 15.80 13.88 -9.95
N GLU A 200 15.52 12.59 -9.73
CA GLU A 200 15.60 11.91 -8.43
C GLU A 200 16.85 12.24 -7.60
N PRO A 201 18.08 12.19 -8.15
CA PRO A 201 19.28 12.49 -7.35
C PRO A 201 19.47 13.98 -7.06
N LEU A 202 18.76 14.85 -7.79
CA LEU A 202 18.85 16.30 -7.67
C LEU A 202 17.81 16.87 -6.69
N ILE A 203 16.81 16.10 -6.29
CA ILE A 203 15.72 16.56 -5.42
C ILE A 203 15.65 15.76 -4.14
N THR A 204 15.12 16.40 -3.09
CA THR A 204 14.80 15.75 -1.83
C THR A 204 13.61 14.81 -2.01
N GLY A 205 12.56 15.27 -2.69
CA GLY A 205 11.39 14.46 -2.96
C GLY A 205 10.36 15.13 -3.87
N LEU A 206 9.31 14.38 -4.20
CA LEU A 206 8.13 14.86 -4.92
C LEU A 206 6.99 15.15 -3.95
N TYR A 207 6.28 16.25 -4.17
CA TYR A 207 5.01 16.55 -3.52
C TYR A 207 3.88 16.27 -4.50
N LEU A 208 3.26 15.10 -4.42
CA LEU A 208 2.17 14.71 -5.31
C LEU A 208 0.92 15.54 -4.99
N ILE A 209 0.39 16.26 -5.97
CA ILE A 209 -0.88 17.00 -5.89
C ILE A 209 -1.98 16.07 -6.37
N THR A 210 -2.76 15.52 -5.45
CA THR A 210 -3.68 14.40 -5.73
C THR A 210 -5.03 14.81 -6.34
N ASP A 211 -5.39 16.09 -6.30
CA ASP A 211 -6.64 16.58 -6.86
C ASP A 211 -6.55 17.02 -8.33
N ASP A 212 -5.33 17.25 -8.84
CA ASP A 212 -5.10 17.69 -10.21
C ASP A 212 -4.90 16.48 -11.14
N THR A 213 -5.97 15.71 -11.29
CA THR A 213 -6.03 14.45 -12.04
C THR A 213 -6.28 14.66 -13.54
N SER A 214 -6.15 13.62 -14.35
CA SER A 214 -6.37 13.73 -15.81
C SER A 214 -7.78 14.23 -16.15
N ALA A 215 -8.78 13.83 -15.37
CA ALA A 215 -10.15 14.28 -15.55
C ALA A 215 -10.34 15.78 -15.27
N THR A 216 -9.42 16.47 -14.57
CA THR A 216 -9.54 17.93 -14.35
C THR A 216 -9.42 18.73 -15.62
N GLU A 217 -8.80 18.17 -16.67
CA GLU A 217 -8.68 18.78 -17.99
C GLU A 217 -9.98 18.68 -18.80
N ASN A 218 -10.92 17.82 -18.41
CA ASN A 218 -12.21 17.71 -19.08
C ASN A 218 -13.15 18.85 -18.63
N PRO A 219 -13.46 19.83 -19.49
CA PRO A 219 -14.29 20.97 -19.09
C PRO A 219 -15.77 20.60 -18.93
N ASN A 220 -16.16 19.39 -19.35
CA ASN A 220 -17.55 18.93 -19.42
C ASN A 220 -17.86 17.79 -18.46
N ALA A 221 -16.92 17.39 -17.59
CA ALA A 221 -17.13 16.32 -16.61
C ALA A 221 -16.81 16.76 -15.18
N ALA A 222 -17.60 16.25 -14.23
CA ALA A 222 -17.34 16.40 -12.80
C ALA A 222 -16.23 15.45 -12.34
N VAL A 223 -15.42 15.87 -11.36
CA VAL A 223 -14.29 15.08 -10.84
C VAL A 223 -14.34 15.05 -9.32
N SER A 224 -14.10 13.87 -8.74
CA SER A 224 -13.94 13.72 -7.29
C SER A 224 -12.58 14.25 -6.83
N VAL A 225 -12.56 14.87 -5.65
CA VAL A 225 -11.34 15.32 -4.98
C VAL A 225 -10.69 14.16 -4.24
N ASP A 226 -9.40 13.95 -4.51
CA ASP A 226 -8.52 12.97 -3.85
C ASP A 226 -9.08 11.53 -3.79
N PRO A 227 -9.62 10.93 -4.85
CA PRO A 227 -10.12 9.55 -4.75
C PRO A 227 -8.98 8.59 -4.41
N LEU A 228 -9.17 7.75 -3.39
CA LEU A 228 -8.10 6.87 -2.91
C LEU A 228 -7.84 5.72 -3.87
N HIS A 229 -8.90 5.06 -4.32
CA HIS A 229 -8.87 3.88 -5.18
C HIS A 229 -9.71 4.11 -6.43
N PRO A 230 -9.43 3.38 -7.53
CA PRO A 230 -10.23 3.43 -8.73
C PRO A 230 -11.60 2.75 -8.53
N ASN A 231 -12.57 3.17 -9.34
CA ASN A 231 -13.90 2.57 -9.44
C ASN A 231 -14.48 2.80 -10.85
N PRO A 232 -13.98 2.07 -11.87
CA PRO A 232 -14.45 2.23 -13.24
C PRO A 232 -15.96 1.91 -13.39
N PRO A 233 -16.69 2.60 -14.28
CA PRO A 233 -16.21 3.65 -15.19
C PRO A 233 -16.12 5.04 -14.51
N ASN A 234 -16.57 5.17 -13.26
CA ASN A 234 -16.76 6.47 -12.62
C ASN A 234 -15.45 7.13 -12.21
N VAL A 235 -14.54 6.42 -11.54
CA VAL A 235 -13.20 6.93 -11.20
C VAL A 235 -12.17 6.05 -11.91
N PRO A 236 -11.49 6.55 -12.96
CA PRO A 236 -10.48 5.78 -13.66
C PRO A 236 -9.18 5.67 -12.85
N ASP A 237 -8.35 4.68 -13.18
CA ASP A 237 -7.08 4.41 -12.51
C ASP A 237 -6.20 5.65 -12.41
N VAL A 238 -6.06 6.40 -13.50
CA VAL A 238 -5.23 7.62 -13.59
C VAL A 238 -5.67 8.76 -12.66
N ASP A 239 -6.85 8.67 -12.06
CA ASP A 239 -7.33 9.68 -11.13
C ASP A 239 -7.19 9.25 -9.67
N ALA A 240 -6.93 7.98 -9.38
CA ALA A 240 -6.83 7.45 -8.02
C ALA A 240 -5.45 7.61 -7.40
N ILE A 241 -5.39 7.93 -6.10
CA ILE A 241 -4.13 8.09 -5.35
C ILE A 241 -3.31 6.80 -5.35
N SER A 242 -3.95 5.63 -5.15
CA SER A 242 -3.26 4.34 -5.10
C SER A 242 -2.53 4.04 -6.41
N GLU A 243 -3.17 4.33 -7.53
CA GLU A 243 -2.60 4.10 -8.86
C GLU A 243 -1.55 5.14 -9.22
N ASN A 244 -1.80 6.41 -8.94
CA ASN A 244 -0.85 7.49 -9.22
C ASN A 244 0.46 7.31 -8.47
N THR A 245 0.39 6.95 -7.19
CA THR A 245 1.59 6.63 -6.40
C THR A 245 2.23 5.32 -6.85
N GLY A 246 1.45 4.28 -7.13
CA GLY A 246 1.96 3.01 -7.68
C GLY A 246 2.70 3.20 -9.01
N GLN A 247 2.21 4.08 -9.88
CA GLN A 247 2.89 4.43 -11.14
C GLN A 247 4.23 5.12 -10.91
N LEU A 248 4.34 6.03 -9.94
CA LEU A 248 5.63 6.65 -9.60
C LEU A 248 6.64 5.63 -9.08
N VAL A 249 6.19 4.71 -8.23
CA VAL A 249 7.04 3.62 -7.74
C VAL A 249 7.45 2.70 -8.88
N PHE A 250 6.53 2.40 -9.80
CA PHE A 250 6.79 1.60 -11.00
C PHE A 250 7.85 2.23 -11.92
N THR A 251 8.01 3.56 -11.95
CA THR A 251 9.12 4.20 -12.69
C THR A 251 10.49 3.97 -12.03
N GLY A 252 10.53 3.36 -10.84
CA GLY A 252 11.72 3.24 -10.00
C GLY A 252 11.96 4.47 -9.12
N PHE A 253 10.98 5.37 -8.96
CA PHE A 253 11.13 6.51 -8.05
C PHE A 253 10.99 6.04 -6.59
N PRO A 254 11.89 6.42 -5.67
CA PRO A 254 11.86 5.90 -4.30
C PRO A 254 10.58 6.29 -3.54
N GLU A 255 9.91 5.32 -2.92
CA GLU A 255 8.72 5.55 -2.09
C GLU A 255 9.02 6.57 -0.98
N ASP A 256 10.17 6.44 -0.32
CA ASP A 256 10.62 7.30 0.77
C ASP A 256 11.01 8.72 0.33
N LYS A 257 10.81 9.06 -0.95
CA LYS A 257 10.91 10.40 -1.52
C LYS A 257 9.58 10.99 -1.99
N ILE A 258 8.45 10.32 -1.75
CA ILE A 258 7.11 10.78 -2.16
C ILE A 258 6.35 11.36 -0.97
N VAL A 259 5.82 12.57 -1.11
CA VAL A 259 4.86 13.18 -0.18
C VAL A 259 3.49 13.18 -0.85
N VAL A 260 2.49 12.55 -0.22
CA VAL A 260 1.12 12.52 -0.75
C VAL A 260 0.36 13.75 -0.28
N GLY A 261 0.14 14.72 -1.16
CA GLY A 261 -0.48 16.01 -0.86
C GLY A 261 -1.99 16.02 -1.07
N LEU A 262 -2.75 15.88 0.02
CA LEU A 262 -4.22 15.93 0.04
C LEU A 262 -4.77 17.37 0.04
N SER A 263 -6.07 17.48 -0.20
CA SER A 263 -6.82 18.75 -0.29
C SER A 263 -7.67 19.02 0.96
N SER A 264 -7.74 20.27 1.41
CA SER A 264 -8.65 20.76 2.46
C SER A 264 -9.78 21.65 1.91
N TRP A 265 -10.20 21.34 0.68
CA TRP A 265 -11.23 22.07 -0.04
C TRP A 265 -12.09 21.10 -0.85
N ALA A 266 -13.25 21.58 -1.30
CA ALA A 266 -14.20 20.86 -2.14
C ALA A 266 -14.21 21.42 -3.56
N ARG A 267 -14.67 20.61 -4.52
CA ARG A 267 -14.90 21.04 -5.89
C ARG A 267 -16.36 20.94 -6.27
N GLY A 268 -16.93 22.06 -6.71
CA GLY A 268 -18.34 22.21 -7.07
C GLY A 268 -18.56 22.36 -8.57
N TYR A 269 -19.61 21.71 -9.07
CA TYR A 269 -19.97 21.63 -10.48
C TYR A 269 -21.46 21.88 -10.67
N THR A 270 -21.82 22.77 -11.59
CA THR A 270 -23.22 23.00 -11.96
C THR A 270 -23.70 21.89 -12.87
N LEU A 271 -24.84 21.29 -12.54
CA LEU A 271 -25.43 20.19 -13.31
C LEU A 271 -26.41 20.73 -14.37
N PRO A 272 -26.62 19.98 -15.47
CA PRO A 272 -27.68 20.28 -16.43
C PRO A 272 -29.06 20.34 -15.77
N ALA A 273 -29.97 21.13 -16.34
CA ALA A 273 -31.32 21.30 -15.81
C ALA A 273 -32.06 19.95 -15.73
N GLY A 274 -32.67 19.67 -14.57
CA GLY A 274 -33.43 18.44 -14.32
C GLY A 274 -32.61 17.25 -13.80
N VAL A 275 -31.28 17.37 -13.74
CA VAL A 275 -30.41 16.34 -13.16
C VAL A 275 -30.44 16.46 -11.63
N LYS A 276 -30.81 15.36 -10.94
CA LYS A 276 -30.94 15.31 -9.48
C LYS A 276 -29.83 14.51 -8.79
N GLU A 277 -29.00 13.81 -9.55
CA GLU A 277 -27.91 12.97 -9.07
C GLU A 277 -26.62 13.33 -9.81
N GLY A 278 -25.48 13.18 -9.14
CA GLY A 278 -24.17 13.48 -9.70
C GLY A 278 -23.11 12.56 -9.11
N HIS A 279 -22.06 12.31 -9.89
CA HIS A 279 -20.92 11.47 -9.55
C HIS A 279 -19.70 11.91 -10.37
N HIS A 280 -18.52 11.34 -10.09
CA HIS A 280 -17.35 11.50 -10.95
C HIS A 280 -17.71 11.09 -12.39
N GLY A 281 -17.40 11.95 -13.36
CA GLY A 281 -17.70 11.75 -14.78
C GLY A 281 -19.07 12.27 -15.21
N SER A 282 -19.91 12.74 -14.29
CA SER A 282 -21.20 13.36 -14.64
C SER A 282 -21.01 14.57 -15.56
N GLN A 283 -21.91 14.73 -16.53
CA GLN A 283 -21.91 15.92 -17.39
C GLN A 283 -22.21 17.18 -16.57
N ILE A 284 -21.48 18.25 -16.87
CA ILE A 284 -21.61 19.54 -16.18
C ILE A 284 -21.87 20.67 -17.17
N THR A 285 -22.50 21.74 -16.69
CA THR A 285 -22.67 22.99 -17.46
C THR A 285 -21.69 24.08 -17.05
N GLY A 286 -20.90 23.84 -16.01
CA GLY A 286 -19.84 24.75 -15.57
C GLY A 286 -19.37 24.49 -14.14
N LEU A 287 -18.44 25.33 -13.70
CA LEU A 287 -17.91 25.31 -12.34
C LEU A 287 -18.70 26.24 -11.43
N VAL A 288 -18.90 25.82 -10.18
CA VAL A 288 -19.53 26.66 -9.17
C VAL A 288 -18.58 27.82 -8.80
N LYS A 289 -19.15 28.98 -8.44
CA LYS A 289 -18.36 30.09 -7.89
C LYS A 289 -18.01 29.81 -6.43
N GLY A 290 -16.76 30.02 -6.06
CA GLY A 290 -16.30 29.93 -4.68
C GLY A 290 -17.09 30.86 -3.76
N GLY A 291 -17.18 30.48 -2.49
CA GLY A 291 -17.93 31.22 -1.48
C GLY A 291 -17.30 32.59 -1.15
N PRO A 292 -17.90 33.34 -0.20
CA PRO A 292 -17.44 34.67 0.19
C PRO A 292 -15.99 34.72 0.71
N SER A 293 -15.48 33.57 1.18
CA SER A 293 -14.18 33.41 1.81
C SER A 293 -13.06 33.20 0.77
N THR A 294 -13.30 32.40 -0.26
CA THR A 294 -12.31 32.09 -1.29
C THR A 294 -12.47 32.97 -2.55
N LYS A 295 -13.70 33.38 -2.89
CA LYS A 295 -14.05 34.17 -4.08
C LYS A 295 -13.48 33.61 -5.41
N ARG A 296 -13.17 32.31 -5.44
CA ARG A 296 -12.58 31.63 -6.60
C ARG A 296 -13.62 31.40 -7.70
N ARG A 297 -13.15 31.13 -8.91
CA ARG A 297 -14.01 30.83 -10.08
C ARG A 297 -13.70 29.47 -10.72
N ASP A 298 -12.81 28.70 -10.12
CA ASP A 298 -12.33 27.41 -10.62
C ASP A 298 -13.08 26.22 -9.97
N GLY A 299 -14.21 26.47 -9.33
CA GLY A 299 -15.00 25.44 -8.66
C GLY A 299 -14.46 25.05 -7.29
N LYS A 300 -13.32 25.58 -6.82
CA LYS A 300 -12.76 25.23 -5.50
C LYS A 300 -13.40 26.06 -4.37
N LEU A 301 -13.86 25.39 -3.33
CA LEU A 301 -14.44 25.98 -2.11
C LEU A 301 -13.67 25.49 -0.88
N ALA A 302 -13.29 26.39 0.02
CA ALA A 302 -12.61 25.99 1.25
C ALA A 302 -13.52 25.09 2.11
N TYR A 303 -12.95 24.16 2.89
CA TYR A 303 -13.72 23.33 3.83
C TYR A 303 -14.65 24.18 4.72
N ARG A 304 -14.16 25.32 5.21
CA ARG A 304 -14.95 26.25 6.04
C ARG A 304 -16.19 26.84 5.35
N GLU A 305 -16.24 26.84 4.01
CA GLU A 305 -17.38 27.34 3.23
C GLU A 305 -18.47 26.27 3.06
N ILE A 306 -18.08 25.00 3.06
CA ILE A 306 -18.96 23.87 2.79
C ILE A 306 -19.43 23.17 4.07
N CYS A 307 -18.70 23.29 5.17
CA CYS A 307 -18.93 22.48 6.36
C CYS A 307 -20.30 22.74 7.00
N LEU A 308 -20.83 23.95 6.86
CA LEU A 308 -22.16 24.32 7.37
C LEU A 308 -23.28 23.66 6.57
N TRP A 309 -23.03 23.25 5.32
CA TRP A 309 -24.03 22.62 4.47
C TRP A 309 -24.31 21.16 4.84
N ILE A 310 -23.38 20.52 5.57
CA ILE A 310 -23.43 19.10 5.91
C ILE A 310 -24.67 18.77 6.75
N ASN A 311 -25.14 19.70 7.57
CA ASN A 311 -26.33 19.48 8.40
C ASN A 311 -27.63 19.49 7.58
N ASP A 312 -27.64 20.21 6.46
CA ASP A 312 -28.85 20.47 5.67
C ASP A 312 -28.85 19.75 4.31
N SER A 313 -27.79 19.02 3.98
CA SER A 313 -27.59 18.37 2.68
C SER A 313 -27.16 16.92 2.87
N PRO A 314 -27.88 15.92 2.31
CA PRO A 314 -27.49 14.52 2.42
C PRO A 314 -26.08 14.26 1.85
N LEU A 315 -25.26 13.56 2.64
CA LEU A 315 -23.94 13.10 2.19
C LEU A 315 -24.08 11.80 1.41
N THR A 316 -23.41 11.71 0.26
CA THR A 316 -23.20 10.46 -0.47
C THR A 316 -21.76 10.03 -0.29
N TYR A 317 -21.56 8.83 0.26
CA TYR A 317 -20.24 8.25 0.49
C TYR A 317 -20.00 7.09 -0.47
N ASP A 318 -18.92 7.18 -1.25
CA ASP A 318 -18.43 6.08 -2.07
C ASP A 318 -17.31 5.37 -1.30
N ASN A 319 -17.64 4.18 -0.78
CA ASN A 319 -16.72 3.34 -0.01
C ASN A 319 -15.62 2.70 -0.86
N LYS A 320 -15.77 2.65 -2.19
CA LYS A 320 -14.73 2.11 -3.06
C LYS A 320 -13.63 3.14 -3.23
N THR A 321 -14.00 4.38 -3.55
CA THR A 321 -13.06 5.46 -3.85
C THR A 321 -12.67 6.26 -2.61
N GLU A 322 -13.31 6.01 -1.47
CA GLU A 322 -13.17 6.79 -0.23
C GLU A 322 -13.49 8.27 -0.47
N THR A 323 -14.48 8.57 -1.30
CA THR A 323 -14.90 9.94 -1.61
C THR A 323 -16.27 10.27 -1.04
N VAL A 324 -16.50 11.56 -0.81
CA VAL A 324 -17.76 12.07 -0.29
C VAL A 324 -18.26 13.15 -1.24
N SER A 325 -19.56 13.16 -1.49
CA SER A 325 -20.19 14.19 -2.28
C SER A 325 -21.51 14.65 -1.69
N ILE A 326 -21.95 15.84 -2.11
CA ILE A 326 -23.25 16.42 -1.78
C ILE A 326 -23.87 17.04 -3.04
N ILE A 327 -25.19 17.12 -3.05
CA ILE A 327 -25.95 17.87 -4.06
C ILE A 327 -26.68 19.01 -3.38
N ARG A 328 -26.50 20.22 -3.90
CA ARG A 328 -27.12 21.43 -3.37
C ARG A 328 -27.33 22.43 -4.49
N ASP A 329 -28.50 23.08 -4.52
CA ASP A 329 -28.81 24.18 -5.46
C ASP A 329 -28.51 23.86 -6.94
N ASN A 330 -28.88 22.65 -7.39
CA ASN A 330 -28.60 22.13 -8.74
C ASN A 330 -27.11 22.04 -9.10
N ALA A 331 -26.26 21.84 -8.09
CA ALA A 331 -24.85 21.59 -8.23
C ALA A 331 -24.42 20.34 -7.44
N TRP A 332 -23.43 19.63 -7.98
CA TRP A 332 -22.77 18.51 -7.33
C TRP A 332 -21.42 18.96 -6.80
N TYR A 333 -21.09 18.57 -5.57
CA TYR A 333 -19.84 18.90 -4.93
C TYR A 333 -19.14 17.64 -4.48
N SER A 334 -17.89 17.45 -4.89
CA SER A 334 -16.99 16.53 -4.22
C SER A 334 -16.38 17.25 -3.01
N VAL A 335 -16.56 16.69 -1.82
CA VAL A 335 -16.20 17.33 -0.56
C VAL A 335 -15.17 16.53 0.22
N VAL A 336 -14.27 17.23 0.92
CA VAL A 336 -13.35 16.63 1.87
C VAL A 336 -13.81 17.00 3.28
N LEU A 337 -14.10 15.98 4.09
CA LEU A 337 -14.63 16.12 5.45
C LEU A 337 -13.76 15.30 6.41
N PRO A 338 -13.62 15.68 7.69
CA PRO A 338 -12.88 14.93 8.72
C PRO A 338 -13.65 13.68 9.20
N ASN A 339 -14.19 12.91 8.25
CA ASN A 339 -14.99 11.71 8.48
C ASN A 339 -14.18 10.43 8.18
N GLN A 340 -14.85 9.28 8.16
CA GLN A 340 -14.18 7.99 7.92
C GLN A 340 -13.45 7.94 6.57
N ALA A 341 -14.00 8.56 5.53
CA ALA A 341 -13.40 8.59 4.19
C ALA A 341 -12.00 9.21 4.22
N PHE A 342 -11.89 10.39 4.83
CA PHE A 342 -10.62 11.08 4.97
C PHE A 342 -9.67 10.34 5.92
N LYS A 343 -10.17 9.77 7.01
CA LYS A 343 -9.36 8.94 7.92
C LYS A 343 -8.76 7.72 7.21
N ASN A 344 -9.52 7.06 6.34
CA ASN A 344 -9.04 5.92 5.55
C ASN A 344 -7.92 6.35 4.61
N LYS A 345 -8.03 7.50 3.94
CA LYS A 345 -6.93 8.06 3.13
C LYS A 345 -5.67 8.28 3.96
N VAL A 346 -5.79 8.94 5.12
CA VAL A 346 -4.65 9.22 5.99
C VAL A 346 -3.97 7.92 6.47
N ARG A 347 -4.76 6.94 6.90
CA ARG A 347 -4.24 5.63 7.33
C ARG A 347 -3.60 4.85 6.19
N TRP A 348 -4.16 4.92 5.00
CA TRP A 348 -3.59 4.28 3.82
C TRP A 348 -2.22 4.87 3.50
N VAL A 349 -2.08 6.21 3.49
CA VAL A 349 -0.78 6.89 3.31
C VAL A 349 0.20 6.50 4.43
N ALA A 350 -0.27 6.45 5.69
CA ALA A 350 0.55 6.03 6.84
C ALA A 350 1.01 4.56 6.77
N ALA A 351 0.29 3.71 6.04
CA ALA A 351 0.62 2.29 5.88
C ALA A 351 1.67 2.05 4.78
N GLN A 352 1.90 3.04 3.90
CA GLN A 352 2.92 2.97 2.85
C GLN A 352 4.31 3.37 3.38
N ASN A 353 5.35 3.24 2.56
CA ASN A 353 6.70 3.74 2.90
C ASN A 353 6.97 5.16 2.38
N PHE A 354 5.92 5.95 2.14
CA PHE A 354 6.06 7.31 1.66
C PHE A 354 6.81 8.22 2.64
N MET A 355 7.47 9.26 2.12
CA MET A 355 8.20 10.26 2.90
C MET A 355 7.27 10.96 3.91
N GLY A 356 6.02 11.19 3.52
CA GLY A 356 5.08 11.92 4.35
C GLY A 356 3.73 12.15 3.69
N ILE A 357 2.90 12.89 4.43
CA ILE A 357 1.59 13.35 4.00
C ILE A 357 1.55 14.87 3.98
N GLY A 358 0.92 15.44 2.98
CA GLY A 358 0.68 16.87 2.86
C GLY A 358 -0.81 17.20 2.94
N LEU A 359 -1.14 18.41 3.40
CA LEU A 359 -2.49 18.96 3.32
C LEU A 359 -2.48 20.41 2.87
N SER A 360 -3.25 20.71 1.82
CA SER A 360 -3.37 22.04 1.23
C SER A 360 -4.73 22.68 1.52
N SER A 361 -4.86 23.83 2.18
CA SER A 361 -3.93 24.64 2.97
C SER A 361 -4.56 24.94 4.33
N LEU A 362 -3.77 25.48 5.27
CA LEU A 362 -4.26 25.93 6.58
C LEU A 362 -5.38 26.98 6.50
N PHE A 363 -5.40 27.78 5.44
CA PHE A 363 -6.43 28.79 5.23
C PHE A 363 -7.80 28.19 4.89
N SER A 364 -7.80 27.06 4.17
CA SER A 364 -9.03 26.43 3.68
C SER A 364 -9.74 25.59 4.75
N ASP A 365 -9.02 25.20 5.80
CA ASP A 365 -9.58 24.50 6.95
C ASP A 365 -10.36 25.45 7.89
N ASP A 366 -11.10 24.88 8.84
CA ASP A 366 -11.90 25.65 9.81
C ASP A 366 -11.07 26.08 11.02
N ARG A 367 -10.36 27.17 10.81
CA ARG A 367 -9.52 27.79 11.82
C ARG A 367 -10.29 28.38 13.03
N THR A 368 -11.55 28.75 12.86
CA THR A 368 -12.34 29.48 13.88
C THR A 368 -13.38 28.59 14.56
N ASN A 369 -13.39 27.29 14.26
CA ASN A 369 -14.39 26.34 14.74
C ASN A 369 -15.83 26.76 14.41
N ILE A 370 -16.06 27.42 13.27
CA ILE A 370 -17.42 27.79 12.84
C ILE A 370 -18.26 26.57 12.49
N CYS A 371 -17.62 25.47 12.10
CA CYS A 371 -18.24 24.20 11.74
C CYS A 371 -18.58 23.34 12.98
N GLY A 372 -18.12 23.73 14.17
CA GLY A 372 -18.36 23.00 15.43
C GLY A 372 -17.57 21.69 15.58
N GLN A 373 -16.50 21.48 14.80
CA GLN A 373 -15.68 20.26 14.83
C GLN A 373 -14.28 20.44 15.43
N GLY A 374 -14.06 21.55 16.14
CA GLY A 374 -12.76 22.01 16.62
C GLY A 374 -12.05 22.92 15.63
N GLU A 375 -10.93 23.50 16.07
CA GLU A 375 -10.06 24.28 15.19
C GLU A 375 -9.24 23.34 14.29
N TYR A 376 -9.17 23.66 13.01
CA TYR A 376 -8.49 22.88 11.96
C TYR A 376 -8.82 21.38 11.98
N PRO A 377 -10.09 21.00 11.82
CA PRO A 377 -10.50 19.61 11.99
C PRO A 377 -9.85 18.66 10.97
N LEU A 378 -9.53 19.10 9.75
CA LEU A 378 -8.84 18.26 8.77
C LEU A 378 -7.37 18.05 9.17
N HIS A 379 -6.65 19.12 9.52
CA HIS A 379 -5.27 18.99 9.99
C HIS A 379 -5.19 18.19 11.29
N THR A 380 -6.11 18.41 12.23
CA THR A 380 -6.21 17.65 13.48
C THR A 380 -6.50 16.18 13.21
N THR A 381 -7.29 15.86 12.18
CA THR A 381 -7.50 14.46 11.77
C THR A 381 -6.21 13.82 11.30
N ILE A 382 -5.40 14.51 10.47
CA ILE A 382 -4.07 14.00 10.10
C ILE A 382 -3.20 13.81 11.34
N SER A 383 -3.11 14.81 12.22
CA SER A 383 -2.35 14.71 13.48
C SER A 383 -2.71 13.49 14.33
N ASN A 384 -3.99 13.10 14.34
CA ASN A 384 -4.50 12.00 15.14
C ASN A 384 -4.33 10.63 14.49
N GLU A 385 -4.49 10.54 13.17
CA GLU A 385 -4.51 9.28 12.43
C GLU A 385 -3.14 8.95 11.84
N PHE A 386 -2.35 9.96 11.45
CA PHE A 386 -0.97 9.84 10.95
C PHE A 386 0.01 9.68 12.12
N LYS A 387 -0.26 8.71 12.99
CA LYS A 387 0.63 8.35 14.10
C LYS A 387 1.69 7.39 13.60
N CYS A 388 2.91 7.88 13.49
CA CYS A 388 4.06 7.00 13.34
C CYS A 388 4.14 6.05 14.53
N LYS A 389 3.73 4.79 14.32
CA LYS A 389 4.09 3.71 15.23
C LYS A 389 5.62 3.71 15.27
N ILE A 390 6.23 3.94 16.44
CA ILE A 390 7.68 3.82 16.66
C ILE A 390 8.12 2.51 16.01
N ARG A 391 8.76 2.58 14.83
CA ARG A 391 9.34 1.39 14.25
C ARG A 391 10.62 1.14 15.02
N ARG A 392 10.62 0.08 15.83
CA ARG A 392 11.83 -0.54 16.36
C ARG A 392 12.88 -0.64 15.25
N LYS A 393 13.90 0.22 15.30
CA LYS A 393 15.06 0.30 14.39
C LYS A 393 14.70 0.37 12.89
N LYS A 394 15.46 1.18 12.15
CA LYS A 394 15.70 0.97 10.71
C LYS A 394 15.88 -0.55 10.50
N ARG A 395 14.92 -1.19 9.83
CA ARG A 395 15.02 -2.61 9.52
C ARG A 395 16.22 -2.73 8.61
N ASP A 396 17.28 -3.35 9.12
CA ASP A 396 18.21 -4.11 8.30
C ASP A 396 17.31 -4.95 7.38
N LEU A 397 17.28 -4.64 6.08
CA LEU A 397 16.57 -5.37 5.03
C LEU A 397 17.22 -6.75 4.81
N LYS A 398 17.41 -7.49 5.92
CA LYS A 398 17.72 -8.91 5.97
C LYS A 398 16.43 -9.73 5.88
N GLY A 399 15.45 -9.26 5.09
CA GLY A 399 14.22 -9.99 4.86
C GLY A 399 14.54 -11.26 4.08
N SER A 400 14.65 -12.38 4.79
CA SER A 400 14.55 -13.71 4.20
C SER A 400 13.31 -13.70 3.29
N CYS A 401 13.46 -14.04 2.01
CA CYS A 401 12.35 -14.26 1.08
C CYS A 401 11.28 -15.15 1.76
N THR A 402 10.22 -14.56 2.32
CA THR A 402 9.19 -15.33 3.02
C THR A 402 8.38 -16.09 1.97
N ARG A 403 8.36 -17.40 2.09
CA ARG A 403 7.72 -18.35 1.19
C ARG A 403 6.98 -19.38 2.02
N MET A 404 5.66 -19.24 2.09
CA MET A 404 4.79 -20.12 2.86
C MET A 404 4.25 -21.24 1.98
N CYS A 405 4.68 -22.46 2.23
CA CYS A 405 4.27 -23.63 1.46
C CYS A 405 3.34 -24.46 2.32
N SER A 406 2.10 -24.65 1.85
CA SER A 406 1.09 -25.38 2.60
C SER A 406 0.88 -26.77 2.03
N PHE A 407 0.73 -27.75 2.92
CA PHE A 407 0.49 -29.14 2.59
C PHE A 407 -0.71 -29.67 3.39
N GLN A 408 -1.70 -30.16 2.66
CA GLN A 408 -2.88 -30.79 3.23
C GLN A 408 -2.81 -32.30 2.96
N PRO A 409 -2.44 -33.12 3.95
CA PRO A 409 -2.29 -34.55 3.75
C PRO A 409 -3.66 -35.24 3.64
N ARG A 410 -3.83 -36.12 2.66
CA ARG A 410 -4.93 -37.10 2.65
C ARG A 410 -4.68 -38.21 3.67
N GLU A 411 -5.71 -38.98 3.99
CA GLU A 411 -5.59 -40.07 4.95
C GLU A 411 -4.46 -41.05 4.58
N GLY A 412 -3.51 -41.24 5.50
CA GLY A 412 -2.33 -42.08 5.29
C GLY A 412 -1.24 -41.50 4.38
N GLU A 413 -1.46 -40.32 3.78
CA GLU A 413 -0.50 -39.66 2.90
C GLU A 413 0.65 -39.04 3.69
N LYS A 414 1.87 -39.19 3.17
CA LYS A 414 3.09 -38.55 3.70
C LYS A 414 3.69 -37.66 2.63
N PHE A 415 4.15 -36.47 3.03
CA PHE A 415 4.85 -35.58 2.13
C PHE A 415 6.15 -36.21 1.63
N ASP A 416 6.35 -36.20 0.32
CA ASP A 416 7.56 -36.72 -0.32
C ASP A 416 8.61 -35.61 -0.50
N TYR A 417 9.67 -35.69 0.30
CA TYR A 417 10.79 -34.75 0.26
C TYR A 417 11.83 -35.07 -0.83
N THR A 418 11.69 -36.16 -1.60
CA THR A 418 12.72 -36.64 -2.54
C THR A 418 13.09 -35.59 -3.61
N ASN A 419 12.10 -34.90 -4.15
CA ASN A 419 12.28 -33.87 -5.18
C ASN A 419 12.13 -32.44 -4.64
N PHE A 420 12.16 -32.26 -3.32
CA PHE A 420 11.87 -31.00 -2.67
C PHE A 420 13.11 -30.43 -1.99
N GLU A 421 13.44 -29.17 -2.25
CA GLU A 421 14.59 -28.52 -1.65
C GLU A 421 14.19 -27.62 -0.49
N SER A 422 14.91 -27.73 0.64
CA SER A 422 14.52 -27.05 1.88
C SER A 422 14.54 -25.53 1.84
N HIS A 423 15.28 -24.94 0.90
CA HIS A 423 15.36 -23.49 0.73
C HIS A 423 14.25 -22.91 -0.16
N TRP A 424 13.43 -23.76 -0.79
CA TRP A 424 12.31 -23.32 -1.61
C TRP A 424 11.21 -22.66 -0.80
N CYS A 425 11.07 -23.07 0.46
CA CYS A 425 10.09 -22.51 1.39
C CYS A 425 10.82 -22.01 2.64
N SER A 426 10.34 -20.92 3.23
CA SER A 426 10.80 -20.49 4.54
C SER A 426 9.88 -20.99 5.66
N HIS A 427 8.62 -21.30 5.33
CA HIS A 427 7.65 -21.90 6.23
C HIS A 427 6.99 -23.09 5.54
N MET A 428 6.85 -24.19 6.26
CA MET A 428 6.06 -25.36 5.90
C MET A 428 4.82 -25.38 6.79
N ILE A 429 3.65 -25.22 6.21
CA ILE A 429 2.37 -25.21 6.92
C ILE A 429 1.68 -26.56 6.69
N ILE A 430 1.52 -27.35 7.75
CA ILE A 430 0.77 -28.61 7.69
C ILE A 430 -0.67 -28.35 8.16
N LEU A 431 -1.65 -28.70 7.31
CA LEU A 431 -3.08 -28.43 7.52
C LEU A 431 -3.79 -29.58 8.25
N ALA A 432 -5.10 -29.39 8.49
CA ALA A 432 -6.03 -30.38 9.05
C ALA A 432 -5.89 -30.68 10.55
N ALA A 433 -5.46 -29.71 11.37
CA ALA A 433 -5.69 -29.78 12.82
C ALA A 433 -7.06 -29.20 13.17
N GLU A 434 -7.82 -29.93 13.99
CA GLU A 434 -9.23 -29.63 14.23
C GLU A 434 -9.47 -28.96 15.58
N ILE A 435 -10.40 -28.01 15.62
CA ILE A 435 -10.98 -27.51 16.87
C ILE A 435 -12.20 -28.37 17.22
N LEU A 436 -12.21 -28.92 18.43
CA LEU A 436 -13.32 -29.69 18.97
C LEU A 436 -14.38 -28.77 19.61
N ASN A 437 -15.61 -29.25 19.73
CA ASN A 437 -16.76 -28.51 20.30
C ASN A 437 -16.57 -28.00 21.74
N VAL A 438 -15.55 -28.48 22.46
CA VAL A 438 -15.20 -28.01 23.83
C VAL A 438 -13.99 -27.05 23.85
N GLY A 439 -13.47 -26.68 22.69
CA GLY A 439 -12.29 -25.84 22.51
C GLY A 439 -10.96 -26.60 22.45
N GLY A 440 -10.94 -27.92 22.69
CA GLY A 440 -9.72 -28.72 22.54
C GLY A 440 -9.25 -28.78 21.09
N VAL A 441 -7.94 -28.85 20.87
CA VAL A 441 -7.33 -29.04 19.54
C VAL A 441 -6.96 -30.50 19.36
N LYS A 442 -7.40 -31.10 18.26
CA LYS A 442 -7.08 -32.47 17.87
C LYS A 442 -6.14 -32.45 16.67
N VAL A 443 -4.98 -33.07 16.84
CA VAL A 443 -4.03 -33.32 15.76
C VAL A 443 -4.18 -34.78 15.34
N GLY A 444 -4.67 -35.02 14.12
CA GLY A 444 -4.92 -36.37 13.62
C GLY A 444 -3.65 -37.18 13.37
N PRO A 445 -3.72 -38.53 13.34
CA PRO A 445 -2.55 -39.40 13.18
C PRO A 445 -1.77 -39.10 11.90
N THR A 446 -2.46 -38.82 10.78
CA THR A 446 -1.83 -38.41 9.52
C THR A 446 -0.99 -37.14 9.65
N VAL A 447 -1.49 -36.14 10.39
CA VAL A 447 -0.77 -34.88 10.63
C VAL A 447 0.46 -35.13 11.51
N VAL A 448 0.30 -35.93 12.57
CA VAL A 448 1.42 -36.35 13.45
C VAL A 448 2.50 -37.09 12.66
N ASP A 449 2.10 -37.99 11.76
CA ASP A 449 3.00 -38.74 10.89
C ASP A 449 3.80 -37.81 9.95
N ASN A 450 3.18 -36.74 9.46
CA ASN A 450 3.85 -35.75 8.60
C ASN A 450 4.76 -34.81 9.38
N ILE A 451 4.41 -34.44 10.61
CA ILE A 451 5.31 -33.74 11.54
C ILE A 451 6.55 -34.62 11.79
N ALA A 452 6.35 -35.90 12.11
CA ALA A 452 7.45 -36.84 12.33
C ALA A 452 8.29 -37.07 11.06
N ALA A 453 7.69 -37.03 9.87
CA ALA A 453 8.41 -37.09 8.60
C ALA A 453 9.26 -35.83 8.37
N PHE A 454 8.71 -34.65 8.67
CA PHE A 454 9.43 -33.38 8.63
C PHE A 454 10.63 -33.39 9.59
N ASP A 455 10.47 -33.93 10.80
CA ASP A 455 11.55 -34.05 11.78
C ASP A 455 12.68 -34.99 11.32
N LYS A 456 12.33 -36.08 10.64
CA LYS A 456 13.30 -37.04 10.09
C LYS A 456 13.97 -36.57 8.80
N TRP A 457 13.47 -35.52 8.15
CA TRP A 457 14.05 -35.01 6.91
C TRP A 457 15.46 -34.43 7.16
N ASN A 458 16.47 -35.07 6.56
CA ASN A 458 17.87 -34.73 6.79
C ASN A 458 18.37 -33.66 5.83
N VAL A 459 18.21 -32.39 6.20
CA VAL A 459 18.69 -31.22 5.44
C VAL A 459 19.39 -30.21 6.35
N LYS A 460 20.30 -29.43 5.76
CA LYS A 460 21.12 -28.46 6.51
C LYS A 460 20.31 -27.39 7.23
N THR A 461 19.23 -26.94 6.62
CA THR A 461 18.35 -25.90 7.16
C THR A 461 16.94 -26.24 6.77
N LYS A 462 16.07 -26.45 7.76
CA LYS A 462 14.65 -26.70 7.56
C LYS A 462 13.88 -25.36 7.53
N PRO A 463 12.76 -25.27 6.80
CA PRO A 463 11.82 -24.18 6.97
C PRO A 463 11.20 -24.20 8.38
N LEU A 464 10.54 -23.12 8.77
CA LEU A 464 9.76 -23.09 10.01
C LEU A 464 8.55 -24.01 9.88
N LEU A 465 8.32 -24.86 10.89
CA LEU A 465 7.18 -25.77 10.92
C LEU A 465 5.97 -25.12 11.59
N ILE A 466 4.91 -24.93 10.81
CA ILE A 466 3.67 -24.30 11.24
C ILE A 466 2.53 -25.30 11.18
N LEU A 467 1.71 -25.38 12.23
CA LEU A 467 0.48 -26.14 12.22
C LEU A 467 -0.71 -25.22 11.92
N SER A 468 -1.45 -25.50 10.85
CA SER A 468 -2.71 -24.83 10.56
C SER A 468 -3.85 -25.50 11.30
N ILE A 469 -4.66 -24.69 11.99
CA ILE A 469 -5.71 -25.12 12.91
C ILE A 469 -7.03 -24.47 12.49
N GLY A 470 -8.06 -25.29 12.29
CA GLY A 470 -9.43 -24.81 12.11
C GLY A 470 -9.92 -24.72 10.66
N ASP A 471 -9.09 -25.11 9.69
CA ASP A 471 -9.38 -25.11 8.24
C ASP A 471 -10.50 -26.07 7.85
N MET A 472 -10.84 -27.02 8.72
CA MET A 472 -11.90 -28.01 8.55
C MET A 472 -13.17 -27.71 9.37
N GLN A 473 -13.25 -26.56 10.04
CA GLN A 473 -14.34 -26.25 10.98
C GLN A 473 -15.31 -25.20 10.44
N GLU A 474 -16.60 -25.51 10.57
CA GLU A 474 -17.72 -24.61 10.30
C GLU A 474 -17.85 -23.51 11.37
N LYS A 475 -18.57 -22.44 11.04
CA LYS A 475 -18.75 -21.25 11.91
C LYS A 475 -19.29 -21.58 13.30
N GLU A 476 -20.13 -22.61 13.43
CA GLU A 476 -20.73 -23.01 14.70
C GLU A 476 -19.66 -23.47 15.69
N ILE A 477 -18.67 -24.23 15.23
CA ILE A 477 -17.58 -24.76 16.07
C ILE A 477 -16.69 -23.61 16.53
N TRP A 478 -16.31 -22.72 15.62
CA TRP A 478 -15.54 -21.52 15.94
C TRP A 478 -16.25 -20.66 16.98
N ARG A 479 -17.54 -20.37 16.78
CA ARG A 479 -18.33 -19.58 17.73
C ARG A 479 -18.37 -20.24 19.10
N VAL A 480 -18.67 -21.54 19.14
CA VAL A 480 -18.73 -22.32 20.39
C VAL A 480 -17.40 -22.30 21.15
N ALA A 481 -16.27 -22.36 20.45
CA ALA A 481 -14.93 -22.33 21.04
C ALA A 481 -14.55 -20.94 21.56
N LEU A 482 -14.92 -19.86 20.85
CA LEU A 482 -14.41 -18.52 21.12
C LEU A 482 -15.33 -17.63 21.97
N GLN A 483 -16.65 -17.86 21.92
CA GLN A 483 -17.66 -16.97 22.54
C GLN A 483 -17.52 -16.83 24.05
N HIS A 484 -17.18 -17.94 24.75
CA HIS A 484 -17.14 -17.97 26.20
C HIS A 484 -15.69 -17.91 26.70
N PRO A 485 -15.32 -16.97 27.60
CA PRO A 485 -13.94 -16.81 28.06
C PRO A 485 -13.26 -18.11 28.55
N MET A 486 -13.98 -18.94 29.30
CA MET A 486 -13.48 -20.26 29.73
C MET A 486 -13.13 -21.19 28.57
N ARG A 487 -13.97 -21.28 27.53
CA ARG A 487 -13.71 -22.14 26.35
C ARG A 487 -12.59 -21.60 25.48
N ARG A 488 -12.53 -20.27 25.33
CA ARG A 488 -11.44 -19.60 24.64
C ARG A 488 -10.11 -19.86 25.34
N THR A 489 -10.08 -19.79 26.67
CA THR A 489 -8.90 -20.15 27.48
C THR A 489 -8.50 -21.62 27.28
N VAL A 490 -9.46 -22.55 27.24
CA VAL A 490 -9.19 -23.97 26.94
C VAL A 490 -8.58 -24.11 25.54
N THR A 491 -9.12 -23.39 24.56
CA THR A 491 -8.61 -23.39 23.18
C THR A 491 -7.18 -22.88 23.10
N VAL A 492 -6.91 -21.71 23.70
CA VAL A 492 -5.56 -21.14 23.76
C VAL A 492 -4.57 -22.10 24.42
N ARG A 493 -4.94 -22.72 25.55
CA ARG A 493 -4.08 -23.70 26.23
C ARG A 493 -3.85 -24.95 25.41
N SER A 494 -4.88 -25.45 24.71
CA SER A 494 -4.75 -26.64 23.88
C SER A 494 -3.82 -26.39 22.68
N ILE A 495 -3.88 -25.20 22.08
CA ILE A 495 -2.95 -24.79 21.02
C ILE A 495 -1.53 -24.69 21.57
N GLN A 496 -1.35 -24.05 22.72
CA GLN A 496 -0.04 -23.96 23.39
C GLN A 496 0.54 -25.35 23.69
N GLN A 497 -0.30 -26.29 24.13
CA GLN A 497 0.09 -27.68 24.35
C GLN A 497 0.54 -28.36 23.06
N ALA A 498 -0.21 -28.21 21.96
CA ALA A 498 0.19 -28.76 20.66
C ALA A 498 1.53 -28.17 20.17
N VAL A 499 1.71 -26.85 20.29
CA VAL A 499 2.97 -26.17 19.96
C VAL A 499 4.15 -26.74 20.74
N ASN A 500 4.00 -26.96 22.04
CA ASN A 500 5.07 -27.51 22.87
C ASN A 500 5.29 -29.01 22.64
N GLN A 501 4.22 -29.78 22.45
CA GLN A 501 4.28 -31.23 22.28
C GLN A 501 4.98 -31.63 20.98
N TYR A 502 4.73 -30.89 19.90
CA TYR A 502 5.27 -31.17 18.57
C TYR A 502 6.42 -30.23 18.18
N ASP A 503 6.96 -29.48 19.13
CA ASP A 503 8.03 -28.48 18.95
C ASP A 503 7.83 -27.56 17.73
N LEU A 504 6.60 -27.07 17.55
CA LEU A 504 6.24 -26.26 16.39
C LEU A 504 6.87 -24.87 16.45
N ASP A 505 7.26 -24.31 15.32
CA ASP A 505 7.73 -22.92 15.22
C ASP A 505 6.59 -21.90 15.29
N GLY A 506 5.35 -22.36 15.10
CA GLY A 506 4.17 -21.52 15.15
C GLY A 506 2.88 -22.21 14.74
N VAL A 507 1.82 -21.40 14.61
CA VAL A 507 0.50 -21.83 14.18
C VAL A 507 -0.11 -20.87 13.17
N ASP A 508 -0.91 -21.42 12.26
CA ASP A 508 -1.83 -20.68 11.42
C ASP A 508 -3.27 -20.89 11.92
N ILE A 509 -4.00 -19.80 12.13
CA ILE A 509 -5.41 -19.83 12.54
C ILE A 509 -6.26 -19.65 11.29
N SER A 510 -6.97 -20.70 10.90
CA SER A 510 -7.50 -20.84 9.54
C SER A 510 -9.01 -20.99 9.52
N TRP A 511 -9.75 -19.95 9.91
CA TRP A 511 -11.22 -19.92 9.75
C TRP A 511 -11.59 -19.68 8.27
N THR A 512 -11.55 -20.76 7.46
CA THR A 512 -11.54 -20.65 5.99
C THR A 512 -12.70 -21.37 5.26
N LEU A 513 -13.46 -22.25 5.92
CA LEU A 513 -14.71 -22.78 5.35
C LEU A 513 -15.82 -21.72 5.30
N SER A 514 -15.78 -20.77 6.24
CA SER A 514 -16.68 -19.64 6.36
C SER A 514 -15.94 -18.45 6.97
N SER A 515 -16.61 -17.31 7.14
CA SER A 515 -16.07 -16.17 7.89
C SER A 515 -16.84 -15.99 9.19
N PRO A 516 -16.29 -15.21 10.15
CA PRO A 516 -17.09 -14.63 11.22
C PRO A 516 -18.34 -13.97 10.61
N GLU A 517 -19.52 -14.17 11.18
CA GLU A 517 -20.77 -13.67 10.58
C GLU A 517 -21.25 -12.39 11.27
N THR A 518 -21.00 -12.28 12.57
CA THR A 518 -21.48 -11.17 13.40
C THR A 518 -20.33 -10.32 13.95
N VAL A 519 -20.65 -9.10 14.40
CA VAL A 519 -19.72 -8.24 15.16
C VAL A 519 -19.15 -8.98 16.39
N TRP A 520 -19.96 -9.83 17.03
CA TRP A 520 -19.54 -10.62 18.18
C TRP A 520 -18.49 -11.66 17.80
N ASP A 521 -18.71 -12.42 16.72
CA ASP A 521 -17.74 -13.41 16.22
C ASP A 521 -16.39 -12.76 15.93
N ALA A 522 -16.40 -11.60 15.26
CA ALA A 522 -15.19 -10.83 14.96
C ALA A 522 -14.46 -10.34 16.23
N ASN A 523 -15.21 -9.87 17.23
CA ASN A 523 -14.64 -9.46 18.51
C ASN A 523 -14.06 -10.65 19.30
N TYR A 524 -14.73 -11.80 19.29
CA TYR A 524 -14.23 -13.02 19.95
C TYR A 524 -12.95 -13.53 19.30
N LEU A 525 -12.85 -13.50 17.97
CA LEU A 525 -11.64 -13.80 17.24
C LEU A 525 -10.49 -12.86 17.62
N GLY A 526 -10.73 -11.55 17.68
CA GLY A 526 -9.73 -10.57 18.10
C GLY A 526 -9.22 -10.81 19.54
N GLN A 527 -10.12 -11.09 20.48
CA GLN A 527 -9.74 -11.44 21.87
C GLN A 527 -8.92 -12.72 21.91
N PHE A 528 -9.35 -13.75 21.17
CA PHE A 528 -8.64 -15.03 21.08
C PHE A 528 -7.23 -14.87 20.55
N LEU A 529 -7.03 -14.11 19.47
CA LEU A 529 -5.70 -13.90 18.89
C LEU A 529 -4.78 -13.12 19.82
N ALA A 530 -5.31 -12.14 20.57
CA ALA A 530 -4.55 -11.43 21.60
C ALA A 530 -4.13 -12.35 22.75
N GLU A 531 -5.05 -13.17 23.26
CA GLU A 531 -4.77 -14.18 24.30
C GLU A 531 -3.76 -15.23 23.81
N LEU A 532 -3.91 -15.71 22.57
CA LEU A 532 -3.01 -16.68 21.96
C LEU A 532 -1.60 -16.13 21.79
N ARG A 533 -1.45 -14.87 21.32
CA ARG A 533 -0.14 -14.23 21.23
C ARG A 533 0.59 -14.21 22.58
N LEU A 534 -0.13 -13.96 23.68
CA LEU A 534 0.46 -13.98 25.02
C LEU A 534 0.88 -15.40 25.45
N ALA A 535 0.16 -16.43 25.00
CA ALA A 535 0.49 -17.83 25.31
C ALA A 535 1.68 -18.37 24.52
N ILE A 536 1.92 -17.87 23.30
CA ILE A 536 3.01 -18.30 22.42
C ILE A 536 3.86 -17.10 21.90
N PRO A 537 4.49 -16.31 22.80
CA PRO A 537 5.06 -15.00 22.45
C PRO A 537 6.26 -15.06 21.49
N ASN A 538 6.99 -16.18 21.46
CA ASN A 538 8.19 -16.36 20.64
C ASN A 538 7.97 -17.26 19.41
N LYS A 539 6.73 -17.64 19.14
CA LYS A 539 6.36 -18.51 18.01
C LYS A 539 5.62 -17.69 16.95
N GLN A 540 5.68 -18.13 15.70
CA GLN A 540 4.94 -17.50 14.60
C GLN A 540 3.44 -17.69 14.82
N LEU A 541 2.68 -16.61 14.69
CA LEU A 541 1.22 -16.66 14.66
C LEU A 541 0.74 -16.02 13.36
N ILE A 542 0.18 -16.86 12.50
CA ILE A 542 -0.33 -16.52 11.19
C ILE A 542 -1.86 -16.61 11.23
N VAL A 543 -2.53 -15.78 10.44
CA VAL A 543 -3.98 -15.90 10.20
C VAL A 543 -4.22 -16.01 8.70
N SER A 544 -4.79 -17.14 8.27
CA SER A 544 -5.27 -17.33 6.92
C SER A 544 -6.53 -16.51 6.67
N VAL A 545 -6.56 -15.80 5.55
CA VAL A 545 -7.60 -14.86 5.17
C VAL A 545 -8.14 -15.21 3.80
N THR A 546 -9.39 -15.60 3.72
CA THR A 546 -10.12 -15.81 2.46
C THR A 546 -10.78 -14.53 1.95
N PRO A 547 -11.24 -14.49 0.67
CA PRO A 547 -12.00 -13.35 0.16
C PRO A 547 -13.23 -13.00 1.00
N GLN A 548 -14.03 -13.98 1.44
CA GLN A 548 -15.22 -13.71 2.27
C GLN A 548 -14.87 -13.29 3.70
N PHE A 549 -13.69 -13.66 4.20
CA PHE A 549 -13.17 -13.13 5.47
C PHE A 549 -12.76 -11.67 5.30
N SER A 550 -12.08 -11.35 4.19
CA SER A 550 -11.62 -10.00 3.88
C SER A 550 -12.76 -9.00 3.83
N TYR A 551 -13.77 -9.24 2.99
CA TYR A 551 -14.83 -8.27 2.75
C TYR A 551 -15.88 -8.20 3.86
N ASN A 552 -15.64 -8.87 5.00
CA ASN A 552 -16.44 -8.68 6.20
C ASN A 552 -16.06 -7.39 6.94
N SER A 553 -16.99 -6.43 6.95
CA SER A 553 -16.86 -5.12 7.62
C SER A 553 -16.72 -5.20 9.15
N HIS A 554 -17.10 -6.32 9.77
CA HIS A 554 -16.96 -6.53 11.21
C HIS A 554 -15.52 -6.84 11.65
N ILE A 555 -14.67 -7.29 10.74
CA ILE A 555 -13.27 -7.61 11.04
C ILE A 555 -12.49 -6.31 11.27
N LYS A 556 -11.73 -6.26 12.37
CA LYS A 556 -10.84 -5.14 12.69
C LYS A 556 -9.41 -5.50 12.32
N ALA A 557 -9.12 -5.48 11.01
CA ALA A 557 -7.86 -5.97 10.44
C ALA A 557 -6.61 -5.35 11.11
N GLU A 558 -6.56 -4.02 11.28
CA GLU A 558 -5.45 -3.36 11.98
C GLU A 558 -5.28 -3.85 13.43
N SER A 559 -6.38 -4.02 14.17
CA SER A 559 -6.35 -4.48 15.57
C SER A 559 -5.81 -5.90 15.67
N ILE A 560 -6.29 -6.80 14.80
CA ILE A 560 -5.79 -8.19 14.73
C ILE A 560 -4.31 -8.19 14.32
N GLY A 561 -3.93 -7.29 13.42
CA GLY A 561 -2.57 -7.09 12.93
C GLY A 561 -1.55 -6.77 14.02
N GLN A 562 -1.98 -6.32 15.20
CA GLN A 562 -1.10 -6.10 16.36
C GLN A 562 -0.72 -7.41 17.06
N SER A 563 -1.57 -8.44 16.97
CA SER A 563 -1.39 -9.73 17.62
C SER A 563 -0.74 -10.79 16.73
N VAL A 564 -0.67 -10.59 15.40
CA VAL A 564 -0.17 -11.61 14.45
C VAL A 564 1.14 -11.19 13.79
N ASP A 565 1.94 -12.16 13.35
CA ASP A 565 3.16 -11.91 12.59
C ASP A 565 2.80 -11.61 11.12
N TYR A 566 1.98 -12.50 10.55
CA TYR A 566 1.56 -12.43 9.16
C TYR A 566 0.06 -12.73 8.99
N PHE A 567 -0.52 -12.14 7.96
CA PHE A 567 -1.76 -12.62 7.36
C PHE A 567 -1.41 -13.37 6.08
N LEU A 568 -1.88 -14.61 5.94
CA LEU A 568 -1.78 -15.37 4.71
C LEU A 568 -3.05 -15.13 3.88
N LEU A 569 -2.97 -14.20 2.94
CA LEU A 569 -4.08 -13.88 2.04
C LEU A 569 -4.24 -15.03 1.04
N GLN A 570 -5.37 -15.73 1.08
CA GLN A 570 -5.72 -16.73 0.09
C GLN A 570 -6.15 -16.01 -1.18
N GLY A 571 -5.18 -15.63 -2.02
CA GLY A 571 -5.35 -15.03 -3.35
C GLY A 571 -5.90 -16.01 -4.39
N TYR A 572 -6.86 -16.82 -3.95
CA TYR A 572 -7.57 -17.84 -4.70
C TYR A 572 -8.94 -18.04 -4.00
N LYS A 573 -9.80 -18.94 -4.49
CA LYS A 573 -11.22 -19.08 -4.05
C LYS A 573 -12.10 -17.86 -4.38
N PHE A 574 -11.74 -17.08 -5.39
CA PHE A 574 -12.61 -16.00 -5.90
C PHE A 574 -13.82 -16.52 -6.69
N HIS A 575 -13.74 -17.77 -7.15
CA HIS A 575 -14.80 -18.48 -7.85
C HIS A 575 -14.83 -19.94 -7.39
N ALA A 576 -16.01 -20.57 -7.40
CA ALA A 576 -16.21 -21.93 -6.90
C ALA A 576 -16.97 -22.80 -7.91
N TYR A 577 -16.82 -24.12 -7.78
CA TYR A 577 -17.40 -25.10 -8.71
C TYR A 577 -18.94 -25.12 -8.70
N ASN A 578 -19.56 -24.63 -7.63
CA ASN A 578 -21.02 -24.58 -7.47
C ASN A 578 -21.64 -23.26 -7.95
N HIS A 579 -20.85 -22.32 -8.48
CA HIS A 579 -21.37 -21.13 -9.12
C HIS A 579 -22.09 -21.47 -10.44
N LEU A 580 -23.13 -20.69 -10.76
CA LEU A 580 -24.01 -20.90 -11.92
C LEU A 580 -23.38 -20.51 -13.26
N PHE A 581 -22.16 -19.98 -13.25
CA PHE A 581 -21.41 -19.56 -14.43
C PHE A 581 -19.94 -19.91 -14.27
N THR A 582 -19.23 -20.09 -15.38
CA THR A 582 -17.79 -20.34 -15.41
C THR A 582 -17.01 -19.12 -14.93
N GLY A 583 -15.90 -19.34 -14.25
CA GLY A 583 -15.10 -18.25 -13.71
C GLY A 583 -13.75 -18.74 -13.22
N HIS A 584 -12.82 -17.81 -13.06
CA HIS A 584 -11.48 -18.11 -12.61
C HIS A 584 -11.35 -17.96 -11.09
N HIS A 585 -10.68 -18.92 -10.45
CA HIS A 585 -10.59 -18.96 -8.98
C HIS A 585 -9.48 -18.08 -8.41
N SER A 586 -8.52 -17.60 -9.24
CA SER A 586 -7.35 -16.79 -8.83
C SER A 586 -6.98 -15.66 -9.83
N PRO A 587 -7.90 -14.77 -10.27
CA PRO A 587 -7.53 -13.60 -11.09
C PRO A 587 -6.65 -12.60 -10.32
N LEU A 588 -5.71 -11.95 -11.01
CA LEU A 588 -4.74 -11.02 -10.40
C LEU A 588 -5.27 -9.57 -10.30
N PHE A 589 -5.62 -8.96 -11.44
CA PHE A 589 -5.88 -7.52 -11.55
C PHE A 589 -7.38 -7.15 -11.55
N ILE A 590 -7.71 -5.96 -11.03
CA ILE A 590 -9.09 -5.42 -10.87
C ILE A 590 -9.71 -4.89 -12.20
N SER A 591 -9.04 -5.03 -13.33
CA SER A 591 -9.33 -4.19 -14.52
C SER A 591 -10.26 -4.77 -15.60
N SER A 592 -10.90 -5.93 -15.39
CA SER A 592 -11.65 -6.65 -16.44
C SER A 592 -13.16 -6.68 -16.21
N GLU A 593 -13.92 -6.45 -17.28
CA GLU A 593 -15.38 -6.64 -17.35
C GLU A 593 -15.79 -8.13 -17.34
N LEU A 594 -14.83 -9.06 -17.48
CA LEU A 594 -15.10 -10.51 -17.42
C LEU A 594 -15.41 -10.99 -16.00
N LEU A 595 -15.08 -10.20 -14.98
CA LEU A 595 -15.35 -10.53 -13.58
C LEU A 595 -16.72 -10.00 -13.17
N ALA A 596 -17.53 -10.86 -12.54
CA ALA A 596 -18.82 -10.45 -11.97
C ALA A 596 -18.65 -9.41 -10.84
N ASP A 597 -17.56 -9.52 -10.06
CA ASP A 597 -17.14 -8.52 -9.08
C ASP A 597 -15.64 -8.22 -9.30
N PRO A 598 -15.28 -7.00 -9.75
CA PRO A 598 -13.88 -6.61 -9.98
C PRO A 598 -12.99 -6.72 -8.74
N LYS A 599 -13.56 -6.67 -7.53
CA LYS A 599 -12.80 -6.80 -6.28
C LYS A 599 -12.36 -8.23 -6.01
N MET A 600 -13.00 -9.24 -6.59
CA MET A 600 -12.70 -10.65 -6.36
C MET A 600 -11.42 -11.08 -7.12
N THR A 601 -10.31 -10.45 -6.76
CA THR A 601 -8.98 -10.56 -7.37
C THR A 601 -7.90 -10.49 -6.29
N ILE A 602 -6.69 -10.96 -6.61
CA ILE A 602 -5.54 -10.90 -5.70
C ILE A 602 -5.21 -9.44 -5.33
N GLU A 603 -5.22 -8.54 -6.31
CA GLU A 603 -5.02 -7.10 -6.11
C GLU A 603 -6.11 -6.50 -5.22
N GLY A 604 -7.39 -6.78 -5.51
CA GLY A 604 -8.52 -6.28 -4.73
C GLY A 604 -8.52 -6.77 -3.28
N LEU A 605 -8.16 -8.04 -3.07
CA LEU A 605 -8.01 -8.63 -1.75
C LEU A 605 -6.86 -7.98 -0.98
N SER A 606 -5.71 -7.79 -1.62
CA SER A 606 -4.53 -7.28 -0.95
C SER A 606 -4.67 -5.80 -0.58
N TYR A 607 -5.24 -4.99 -1.49
CA TYR A 607 -5.47 -3.57 -1.25
C TYR A 607 -6.55 -3.29 -0.20
N ASP A 608 -7.57 -4.15 -0.04
CA ASP A 608 -8.53 -4.06 1.07
C ASP A 608 -7.83 -4.15 2.44
N TRP A 609 -6.87 -5.06 2.58
CA TRP A 609 -6.15 -5.22 3.85
C TRP A 609 -5.22 -4.05 4.15
N VAL A 610 -4.55 -3.54 3.12
CA VAL A 610 -3.70 -2.34 3.23
C VAL A 610 -4.53 -1.12 3.59
N SER A 611 -5.68 -0.89 2.93
CA SER A 611 -6.57 0.25 3.22
C SER A 611 -7.16 0.20 4.64
N ARG A 612 -7.27 -1.00 5.21
CA ARG A 612 -7.71 -1.23 6.59
C ARG A 612 -6.59 -1.19 7.63
N GLY A 613 -5.43 -0.63 7.26
CA GLY A 613 -4.33 -0.29 8.18
C GLY A 613 -3.37 -1.43 8.49
N VAL A 614 -3.41 -2.53 7.74
CA VAL A 614 -2.43 -3.61 7.87
C VAL A 614 -1.20 -3.30 6.99
N PRO A 615 0.02 -3.26 7.56
CA PRO A 615 1.21 -2.99 6.76
C PRO A 615 1.44 -4.08 5.70
N SER A 616 1.77 -3.72 4.46
CA SER A 616 2.03 -4.68 3.36
C SER A 616 3.09 -5.73 3.74
N SER A 617 4.11 -5.33 4.53
CA SER A 617 5.14 -6.24 5.06
C SER A 617 4.64 -7.36 6.00
N LYS A 618 3.37 -7.32 6.44
CA LYS A 618 2.70 -8.39 7.20
C LYS A 618 1.77 -9.24 6.33
N LEU A 619 1.55 -8.88 5.08
CA LEU A 619 0.67 -9.62 4.17
C LEU A 619 1.52 -10.59 3.35
N ILE A 620 1.20 -11.88 3.41
CA ILE A 620 1.76 -12.91 2.55
C ILE A 620 0.71 -13.24 1.51
N VAL A 621 1.02 -13.03 0.23
CA VAL A 621 0.06 -13.29 -0.85
C VAL A 621 0.16 -14.77 -1.25
N GLY A 622 -0.87 -15.54 -0.90
CA GLY A 622 -0.98 -16.96 -1.21
C GLY A 622 -1.60 -17.18 -2.59
N PHE A 623 -0.98 -18.06 -3.36
CA PHE A 623 -1.47 -18.54 -4.67
C PHE A 623 -1.84 -20.01 -4.58
N SER A 624 -2.59 -20.52 -5.57
CA SER A 624 -2.99 -21.92 -5.59
C SER A 624 -2.29 -22.74 -6.68
N ALA A 625 -1.82 -23.94 -6.32
CA ALA A 625 -1.43 -24.96 -7.30
C ALA A 625 -2.63 -25.75 -7.82
N GLU A 626 -3.79 -25.65 -7.16
CA GLU A 626 -5.01 -26.33 -7.56
C GLU A 626 -5.64 -25.63 -8.76
N GLY A 627 -6.23 -26.42 -9.66
CA GLY A 627 -7.18 -25.92 -10.64
C GLY A 627 -8.62 -26.11 -10.18
N LEU A 628 -9.51 -25.39 -10.85
CA LEU A 628 -10.95 -25.48 -10.71
C LEU A 628 -11.55 -26.01 -12.02
N THR A 629 -12.31 -27.09 -11.96
CA THR A 629 -13.09 -27.60 -13.09
C THR A 629 -14.58 -27.32 -12.95
N MET A 630 -15.20 -26.94 -14.06
CA MET A 630 -16.63 -26.68 -14.21
C MET A 630 -17.10 -27.21 -15.56
N PHE A 631 -18.39 -27.47 -15.72
CA PHE A 631 -18.98 -27.89 -16.99
C PHE A 631 -19.94 -26.83 -17.52
N PHE A 632 -19.92 -26.55 -18.82
CA PHE A 632 -20.87 -25.68 -19.47
C PHE A 632 -22.27 -26.31 -19.44
N GLN A 633 -23.30 -25.48 -19.29
CA GLN A 633 -24.69 -25.93 -19.41
C GLN A 633 -25.07 -26.21 -20.88
N ASN A 634 -24.51 -25.45 -21.82
CA ASN A 634 -24.71 -25.64 -23.26
C ASN A 634 -23.45 -25.22 -24.02
N VAL A 635 -22.87 -26.13 -24.80
CA VAL A 635 -21.59 -25.97 -25.53
C VAL A 635 -21.68 -24.99 -26.72
N ARG A 636 -22.89 -24.50 -27.05
CA ARG A 636 -23.14 -23.64 -28.23
C ARG A 636 -22.99 -22.14 -27.97
N ALA A 637 -22.78 -21.71 -26.72
CA ALA A 637 -22.56 -20.31 -26.37
C ALA A 637 -21.10 -20.11 -25.99
N ASN A 638 -20.40 -19.15 -26.63
CA ASN A 638 -19.02 -18.72 -26.36
C ASN A 638 -18.44 -19.31 -25.05
N ASN A 639 -17.75 -20.45 -25.19
CA ASN A 639 -17.22 -21.27 -24.10
C ASN A 639 -16.05 -20.54 -23.40
N GLU A 640 -16.37 -19.47 -22.67
CA GLU A 640 -15.43 -18.52 -22.07
C GLU A 640 -15.77 -18.34 -20.58
N ILE A 641 -15.09 -17.42 -19.91
CA ILE A 641 -15.47 -16.98 -18.55
C ILE A 641 -16.84 -16.30 -18.60
N GLY A 642 -17.68 -16.56 -17.60
CA GLY A 642 -19.03 -16.00 -17.47
C GLY A 642 -20.14 -16.81 -18.15
N ALA A 643 -19.80 -17.91 -18.84
CA ALA A 643 -20.79 -18.76 -19.50
C ALA A 643 -21.58 -19.61 -18.48
N PRO A 644 -22.88 -19.91 -18.72
CA PRO A 644 -23.69 -20.72 -17.80
C PRO A 644 -23.08 -22.11 -17.52
N ALA A 645 -23.07 -22.52 -16.25
CA ALA A 645 -22.45 -23.76 -15.78
C ALA A 645 -23.46 -24.80 -15.28
N ASN A 646 -23.20 -26.08 -15.55
CA ASN A 646 -23.97 -27.23 -15.08
C ASN A 646 -23.50 -27.68 -13.69
N VAL A 647 -24.06 -27.05 -12.67
CA VAL A 647 -23.74 -27.32 -11.27
C VAL A 647 -23.94 -28.79 -10.87
N MET A 648 -24.98 -29.45 -11.38
CA MET A 648 -25.25 -30.87 -11.06
C MET A 648 -24.11 -31.79 -11.50
N ARG A 649 -23.55 -31.55 -12.69
CA ARG A 649 -22.40 -32.32 -13.16
C ARG A 649 -21.13 -31.95 -12.39
N ASN A 650 -20.94 -30.68 -12.02
CA ASN A 650 -19.81 -30.26 -11.21
C ASN A 650 -19.76 -31.02 -9.87
N TYR A 651 -20.90 -31.26 -9.23
CA TYR A 651 -21.01 -32.07 -8.00
C TYR A 651 -20.65 -33.56 -8.19
N GLN A 652 -20.86 -34.10 -9.39
CA GLN A 652 -20.59 -35.51 -9.69
C GLN A 652 -19.11 -35.79 -9.98
N VAL A 653 -18.32 -34.76 -10.28
CA VAL A 653 -16.89 -34.90 -10.59
C VAL A 653 -16.07 -34.66 -9.33
N GLN A 654 -15.69 -35.77 -8.69
CA GLN A 654 -14.63 -35.77 -7.68
C GLN A 654 -13.30 -35.97 -8.37
N ARG A 655 -12.43 -34.96 -8.29
CA ARG A 655 -11.04 -35.02 -8.77
C ARG A 655 -10.12 -34.55 -7.66
N ALA A 656 -8.92 -35.11 -7.62
CA ALA A 656 -7.99 -34.87 -6.51
C ALA A 656 -8.60 -34.99 -5.08
N GLY A 657 -9.64 -35.82 -4.92
CA GLY A 657 -10.31 -36.05 -3.63
C GLY A 657 -11.32 -34.97 -3.20
N ASN A 658 -11.48 -33.88 -3.96
CA ASN A 658 -12.39 -32.77 -3.63
C ASN A 658 -13.32 -32.43 -4.83
N ALA A 659 -14.52 -31.91 -4.55
CA ALA A 659 -15.43 -31.51 -5.62
C ALA A 659 -14.85 -30.33 -6.42
N GLY A 660 -14.68 -30.53 -7.73
CA GLY A 660 -14.21 -29.49 -8.64
C GLY A 660 -12.71 -29.14 -8.58
N ALA A 661 -11.92 -29.70 -7.66
CA ALA A 661 -10.47 -29.44 -7.59
C ALA A 661 -9.68 -30.28 -8.61
N MET A 662 -8.57 -29.76 -9.12
CA MET A 662 -7.68 -30.48 -10.03
C MET A 662 -6.21 -30.29 -9.65
N SER A 663 -5.39 -31.34 -9.79
CA SER A 663 -3.93 -31.22 -9.67
C SER A 663 -3.29 -30.77 -10.98
N GLN A 664 -2.07 -30.22 -10.91
CA GLN A 664 -1.30 -29.85 -12.09
C GLN A 664 -0.97 -31.06 -12.98
N ALA A 665 -0.81 -32.25 -12.38
CA ALA A 665 -0.61 -33.49 -13.13
C ALA A 665 -1.85 -33.87 -13.95
N GLU A 666 -3.06 -33.62 -13.45
CA GLU A 666 -4.30 -33.84 -14.20
C GLU A 666 -4.48 -32.78 -15.30
N ILE A 667 -4.26 -31.49 -14.95
CA ILE A 667 -4.38 -30.38 -15.90
C ILE A 667 -3.44 -30.57 -17.07
N CYS A 668 -2.17 -30.92 -16.84
CA CYS A 668 -1.20 -31.08 -17.92
C CYS A 668 -1.50 -32.27 -18.84
N LYS A 669 -2.16 -33.32 -18.33
CA LYS A 669 -2.68 -34.43 -19.16
C LYS A 669 -3.83 -33.96 -20.06
N ILE A 670 -4.72 -33.10 -19.55
CA ILE A 670 -5.80 -32.51 -20.34
C ILE A 670 -5.26 -31.56 -21.41
N LEU A 671 -4.25 -30.74 -21.08
CA LEU A 671 -3.64 -29.80 -22.02
C LEU A 671 -2.91 -30.48 -23.19
N GLN A 672 -2.60 -31.78 -23.09
CA GLN A 672 -2.01 -32.56 -24.19
C GLN A 672 -3.06 -33.08 -25.20
N ASP A 673 -4.34 -33.03 -24.86
CA ASP A 673 -5.40 -33.44 -25.76
C ASP A 673 -5.56 -32.39 -26.87
N ASN A 674 -5.50 -32.82 -28.14
CA ASN A 674 -5.67 -31.94 -29.31
C ASN A 674 -7.05 -31.25 -29.35
N GLN A 675 -8.03 -31.72 -28.59
CA GLN A 675 -9.35 -31.09 -28.46
C GLN A 675 -9.39 -29.99 -27.39
N THR A 676 -8.32 -29.81 -26.62
CA THR A 676 -8.23 -28.80 -25.57
C THR A 676 -7.78 -27.46 -26.13
N ARG A 677 -8.58 -26.41 -25.91
CA ARG A 677 -8.21 -25.02 -26.21
C ARG A 677 -7.77 -24.32 -24.92
N SER A 678 -6.53 -23.85 -24.87
CA SER A 678 -6.00 -23.02 -23.78
C SER A 678 -5.95 -21.55 -24.20
N VAL A 679 -6.29 -20.65 -23.28
CA VAL A 679 -6.31 -19.20 -23.48
C VAL A 679 -5.68 -18.52 -22.27
N PHE A 680 -4.83 -17.52 -22.50
CA PHE A 680 -4.31 -16.64 -21.45
C PHE A 680 -5.00 -15.28 -21.54
N ILE A 681 -5.53 -14.79 -20.42
CA ILE A 681 -6.21 -13.49 -20.32
C ILE A 681 -5.24 -12.50 -19.69
N GLU A 682 -4.62 -11.67 -20.52
CA GLU A 682 -3.58 -10.71 -20.08
C GLU A 682 -4.09 -9.75 -19.01
N GLU A 683 -5.29 -9.19 -19.21
CA GLU A 683 -5.91 -8.21 -18.30
C GLU A 683 -6.22 -8.77 -16.91
N LEU A 684 -6.21 -10.10 -16.74
CA LEU A 684 -6.41 -10.78 -15.46
C LEU A 684 -5.19 -11.57 -14.99
N GLY A 685 -4.14 -11.69 -15.80
CA GLY A 685 -2.92 -12.44 -15.49
C GLY A 685 -3.14 -13.94 -15.26
N ILE A 686 -4.07 -14.56 -15.98
CA ILE A 686 -4.50 -15.96 -15.73
C ILE A 686 -4.74 -16.76 -17.01
N PRO A 687 -4.51 -18.08 -17.00
CA PRO A 687 -4.97 -18.98 -18.04
C PRO A 687 -6.31 -19.64 -17.72
N TYR A 688 -7.00 -20.10 -18.74
CA TYR A 688 -8.01 -21.14 -18.63
C TYR A 688 -7.92 -22.09 -19.82
N ALA A 689 -8.54 -23.26 -19.70
CA ALA A 689 -8.66 -24.21 -20.79
C ALA A 689 -10.10 -24.71 -20.92
N THR A 690 -10.45 -25.13 -22.14
CA THR A 690 -11.74 -25.75 -22.45
C THR A 690 -11.52 -27.03 -23.23
N ARG A 691 -12.29 -28.07 -22.90
CA ARG A 691 -12.28 -29.36 -23.60
C ARG A 691 -13.69 -29.90 -23.67
N ASN A 692 -14.26 -29.99 -24.87
CA ASN A 692 -15.68 -30.32 -25.08
C ASN A 692 -16.59 -29.36 -24.28
N ASP A 693 -17.23 -29.86 -23.23
CA ASP A 693 -18.11 -29.11 -22.34
C ASP A 693 -17.49 -28.82 -20.97
N GLU A 694 -16.19 -29.05 -20.82
CA GLU A 694 -15.42 -28.82 -19.61
C GLU A 694 -14.67 -27.50 -19.69
N PHE A 695 -14.72 -26.72 -18.61
CA PHE A 695 -13.98 -25.48 -18.36
C PHE A 695 -13.01 -25.72 -17.21
N ILE A 696 -11.77 -25.26 -17.36
CA ILE A 696 -10.67 -25.50 -16.42
C ILE A 696 -9.98 -24.17 -16.16
N ALA A 697 -10.18 -23.61 -14.96
CA ALA A 697 -9.46 -22.44 -14.47
C ALA A 697 -8.25 -22.91 -13.65
N TYR A 698 -7.04 -22.47 -13.97
CA TYR A 698 -5.82 -22.95 -13.33
C TYR A 698 -4.75 -21.88 -13.33
N ASP A 699 -3.68 -22.11 -12.59
CA ASP A 699 -2.45 -21.33 -12.72
C ASP A 699 -1.38 -22.13 -13.46
N ASN A 700 -0.59 -21.44 -14.27
CA ASN A 700 0.57 -21.99 -14.95
C ASN A 700 1.85 -21.24 -14.54
N VAL A 701 3.00 -21.66 -15.08
CA VAL A 701 4.30 -21.02 -14.81
C VAL A 701 4.25 -19.51 -15.06
N ARG A 702 3.61 -19.10 -16.16
CA ARG A 702 3.52 -17.69 -16.54
C ARG A 702 2.68 -16.88 -15.55
N SER A 703 1.47 -17.33 -15.20
CA SER A 703 0.63 -16.61 -14.23
C SER A 703 1.28 -16.57 -12.85
N MET A 704 1.96 -17.63 -12.43
CA MET A 704 2.73 -17.65 -11.17
C MET A 704 3.87 -16.64 -11.16
N GLN A 705 4.63 -16.52 -12.26
CA GLN A 705 5.68 -15.49 -12.38
C GLN A 705 5.09 -14.08 -12.28
N VAL A 706 4.04 -13.79 -13.04
CA VAL A 706 3.36 -12.48 -13.03
C VAL A 706 2.89 -12.13 -11.61
N LYS A 707 2.24 -13.08 -10.93
CA LYS A 707 1.75 -12.92 -9.56
C LYS A 707 2.86 -12.70 -8.53
N ALA A 708 3.96 -13.44 -8.63
CA ALA A 708 5.11 -13.26 -7.74
C ALA A 708 5.81 -11.91 -7.94
N ILE A 709 6.00 -11.48 -9.20
CA ILE A 709 6.57 -10.17 -9.53
C ILE A 709 5.67 -9.07 -8.98
N TRP A 710 4.36 -9.14 -9.25
CA TRP A 710 3.39 -8.18 -8.73
C TRP A 710 3.44 -8.10 -7.20
N ALA A 711 3.49 -9.25 -6.52
CA ALA A 711 3.53 -9.25 -5.06
C ALA A 711 4.83 -8.63 -4.50
N SER A 712 5.97 -8.89 -5.16
CA SER A 712 7.25 -8.27 -4.82
C SER A 712 7.27 -6.77 -5.07
N LEU A 713 6.77 -6.30 -6.21
CA LEU A 713 6.74 -4.87 -6.57
C LEU A 713 5.83 -4.05 -5.65
N ASN A 714 4.80 -4.69 -5.08
CA ASN A 714 3.88 -4.08 -4.12
C ASN A 714 4.35 -4.22 -2.65
N ASN A 715 5.61 -4.61 -2.42
CA ASN A 715 6.23 -4.65 -1.10
C ASN A 715 5.48 -5.50 -0.06
N PHE A 716 4.83 -6.58 -0.51
CA PHE A 716 4.20 -7.53 0.41
C PHE A 716 5.26 -8.34 1.17
N GLY A 717 4.89 -8.82 2.35
CA GLY A 717 5.81 -9.53 3.26
C GLY A 717 6.35 -10.85 2.71
N GLY A 718 5.75 -11.37 1.64
CA GLY A 718 6.17 -12.58 0.94
C GLY A 718 5.05 -13.19 0.11
N ILE A 719 5.28 -14.43 -0.31
CA ILE A 719 4.35 -15.20 -1.13
C ILE A 719 4.08 -16.57 -0.50
N GLY A 720 3.00 -17.23 -0.90
CA GLY A 720 2.72 -18.59 -0.50
C GLY A 720 2.13 -19.43 -1.62
N LEU A 721 2.20 -20.75 -1.48
CA LEU A 721 1.60 -21.71 -2.42
C LEU A 721 0.71 -22.72 -1.67
N HIS A 722 -0.52 -22.90 -2.17
CA HIS A 722 -1.52 -23.80 -1.62
C HIS A 722 -2.13 -24.75 -2.66
N ALA A 723 -2.14 -26.06 -2.47
CA ALA A 723 -1.22 -26.83 -1.64
C ALA A 723 -0.08 -27.36 -2.52
N ILE A 724 1.13 -27.45 -1.98
CA ILE A 724 2.31 -27.86 -2.77
C ILE A 724 2.22 -29.31 -3.28
N GLY A 725 1.43 -30.17 -2.62
CA GLY A 725 1.16 -31.53 -3.08
C GLY A 725 0.29 -31.60 -4.34
N MET A 726 -0.36 -30.50 -4.71
CA MET A 726 -1.21 -30.38 -5.90
C MET A 726 -0.44 -29.88 -7.14
N ASP A 727 0.83 -29.52 -6.97
CA ASP A 727 1.74 -29.24 -8.07
C ASP A 727 2.16 -30.54 -8.79
N ASN A 728 2.93 -30.44 -9.87
CA ASN A 728 3.49 -31.60 -10.57
C ASN A 728 4.73 -32.14 -9.82
N ILE A 729 4.54 -32.71 -8.64
CA ILE A 729 5.62 -33.06 -7.70
C ILE A 729 6.58 -34.17 -8.20
N TYR A 730 6.12 -34.99 -9.15
CA TYR A 730 6.89 -36.09 -9.73
C TYR A 730 7.45 -35.81 -11.13
N GLY A 731 7.15 -34.64 -11.70
CA GLY A 731 7.64 -34.31 -13.05
C GLY A 731 6.98 -35.12 -14.17
N GLU A 732 5.75 -35.61 -13.98
CA GLU A 732 5.06 -36.48 -14.97
C GLU A 732 4.62 -35.75 -16.24
N CYS A 733 4.42 -34.43 -16.16
CA CYS A 733 4.06 -33.61 -17.31
C CYS A 733 5.20 -33.56 -18.35
N PRO A 734 4.95 -33.26 -19.63
CA PRO A 734 5.92 -33.40 -20.73
C PRO A 734 7.22 -32.59 -20.57
N GLN A 735 7.20 -31.56 -19.72
CA GLN A 735 8.37 -30.75 -19.39
C GLN A 735 9.34 -31.46 -18.42
N GLY A 736 8.91 -32.56 -17.78
CA GLY A 736 9.74 -33.40 -16.92
C GLY A 736 10.16 -32.77 -15.58
N GLN A 737 9.63 -31.59 -15.23
CA GLN A 737 10.10 -30.82 -14.07
C GLN A 737 9.19 -31.00 -12.85
N PRO A 738 9.74 -31.45 -11.71
CA PRO A 738 9.07 -31.39 -10.41
C PRO A 738 8.84 -29.94 -9.96
N TYR A 739 7.69 -29.70 -9.33
CA TYR A 739 7.32 -28.43 -8.68
C TYR A 739 7.41 -27.18 -9.59
N PRO A 740 6.86 -27.22 -10.83
CA PRO A 740 7.00 -26.12 -11.78
C PRO A 740 6.40 -24.80 -11.28
N LEU A 741 5.26 -24.82 -10.58
CA LEU A 741 4.64 -23.60 -10.08
C LEU A 741 5.40 -23.02 -8.89
N LEU A 742 5.82 -23.86 -7.95
CA LEU A 742 6.64 -23.42 -6.82
C LEU A 742 7.97 -22.81 -7.30
N LYS A 743 8.64 -23.45 -8.26
CA LYS A 743 9.88 -22.92 -8.85
C LYS A 743 9.65 -21.60 -9.57
N ALA A 744 8.54 -21.46 -10.30
CA ALA A 744 8.15 -20.22 -10.95
C ALA A 744 8.03 -19.07 -9.93
N LEU A 745 7.36 -19.31 -8.80
CA LEU A 745 7.25 -18.36 -7.69
C LEU A 745 8.61 -17.99 -7.11
N ILE A 746 9.47 -18.98 -6.83
CA ILE A 746 10.80 -18.75 -6.25
C ILE A 746 11.69 -17.93 -7.16
N LYS A 747 11.68 -18.24 -8.46
CA LYS A 747 12.50 -17.56 -9.47
C LYS A 747 12.05 -16.11 -9.66
N ALA A 748 10.74 -15.87 -9.61
CA ALA A 748 10.14 -14.56 -9.85
C ALA A 748 10.10 -13.67 -8.61
N GLN A 749 10.11 -14.22 -7.40
CA GLN A 749 10.11 -13.43 -6.18
C GLN A 749 11.40 -12.62 -6.05
N VAL A 750 11.25 -11.31 -6.05
CA VAL A 750 12.34 -10.38 -5.76
C VAL A 750 12.39 -10.11 -4.25
N CYS A 751 13.55 -10.37 -3.64
CA CYS A 751 13.91 -9.94 -2.28
C CYS A 751 15.36 -9.41 -2.27
N ASP A 752 15.77 -8.70 -1.20
CA ASP A 752 17.03 -7.93 -1.12
C ASP A 752 18.35 -8.69 -1.33
N TYR A 753 18.31 -10.02 -1.56
CA TYR A 753 19.51 -10.81 -1.87
C TYR A 753 20.22 -10.35 -3.15
N CYS A 754 19.51 -9.74 -4.10
CA CYS A 754 20.09 -9.31 -5.38
C CYS A 754 20.47 -7.82 -5.43
N ILE A 755 19.97 -6.99 -4.50
CA ILE A 755 20.17 -5.52 -4.54
C ILE A 755 21.54 -5.13 -3.91
N HIS A 756 22.01 -5.89 -2.93
CA HIS A 756 23.24 -5.53 -2.20
C HIS A 756 24.56 -5.91 -2.90
N ASP A 757 24.55 -6.78 -3.91
CA ASP A 757 25.78 -7.21 -4.60
C ASP A 757 26.21 -6.21 -5.70
N ALA A 758 25.27 -5.45 -6.27
CA ALA A 758 25.56 -4.43 -7.26
C ALA A 758 26.13 -3.12 -6.67
N SER A 759 25.91 -2.86 -5.37
CA SER A 759 26.35 -1.62 -4.71
C SER A 759 27.73 -1.71 -4.07
N LYS A 760 28.32 -2.90 -3.94
CA LYS A 760 29.69 -3.08 -3.43
C LYS A 760 30.70 -3.23 -4.56
N LYS A 761 31.06 -2.10 -5.16
CA LYS A 761 32.34 -1.96 -5.88
C LYS A 761 33.50 -2.13 -4.89
N SER A 762 33.92 -3.37 -4.64
CA SER A 762 35.25 -3.67 -4.12
C SER A 762 35.89 -4.73 -5.00
N ASN A 763 37.13 -4.46 -5.46
CA ASN A 763 37.90 -5.23 -6.44
C ASN A 763 38.35 -6.63 -5.97
N LYS A 764 37.46 -7.45 -5.44
CA LYS A 764 37.69 -8.89 -5.23
C LYS A 764 36.37 -9.64 -5.40
N ILE A 765 36.19 -10.24 -6.57
CA ILE A 765 35.10 -11.18 -6.84
C ILE A 765 35.27 -12.38 -5.89
N PRO A 766 34.36 -12.63 -4.94
CA PRO A 766 34.36 -13.88 -4.20
C PRO A 766 33.97 -15.01 -5.15
N LYS A 767 34.77 -16.07 -5.20
CA LYS A 767 34.41 -17.32 -5.87
C LYS A 767 33.25 -17.97 -5.09
N HIS A 768 32.02 -17.63 -5.45
CA HIS A 768 30.73 -18.33 -5.26
C HIS A 768 29.60 -17.29 -5.13
N ASN A 769 29.31 -16.58 -6.22
CA ASN A 769 28.07 -15.82 -6.32
C ASN A 769 26.91 -16.80 -6.49
N LYS A 770 26.04 -16.88 -5.49
CA LYS A 770 24.76 -17.63 -5.52
C LYS A 770 23.66 -16.92 -6.32
N CYS A 771 23.95 -15.74 -6.87
CA CYS A 771 23.13 -15.08 -7.86
C CYS A 771 23.79 -15.29 -9.24
N GLU A 772 23.59 -16.48 -9.82
CA GLU A 772 23.81 -16.68 -11.26
C GLU A 772 22.74 -15.91 -12.05
N PRO A 773 23.03 -15.51 -13.31
CA PRO A 773 22.31 -14.48 -14.05
C PRO A 773 21.02 -15.00 -14.73
N ASP A 774 20.21 -15.77 -14.00
CA ASP A 774 18.93 -16.30 -14.50
C ASP A 774 17.73 -15.49 -14.03
N PHE A 775 17.93 -14.22 -13.64
CA PHE A 775 16.79 -13.32 -13.48
C PHE A 775 16.20 -13.04 -14.87
N GLN A 776 15.07 -13.69 -15.15
CA GLN A 776 14.31 -13.40 -16.35
C GLN A 776 13.36 -12.23 -16.05
N VAL A 777 13.58 -11.11 -16.71
CA VAL A 777 12.67 -9.97 -16.69
C VAL A 777 11.61 -10.20 -17.77
N ALA A 778 10.42 -10.62 -17.34
CA ALA A 778 9.25 -10.64 -18.19
C ALA A 778 8.61 -9.24 -18.21
N CYS A 779 8.75 -8.55 -19.34
CA CYS A 779 8.14 -7.25 -19.56
C CYS A 779 6.76 -7.45 -20.19
N SER A 780 5.70 -7.13 -19.46
CA SER A 780 4.34 -7.12 -20.00
C SER A 780 4.04 -5.76 -20.62
N TYR A 781 3.81 -5.70 -21.93
CA TYR A 781 3.45 -4.47 -22.63
C TYR A 781 2.00 -4.50 -23.11
N LYS A 782 1.14 -3.69 -22.49
CA LYS A 782 -0.25 -3.50 -22.94
C LYS A 782 -0.30 -2.40 -24.00
N LEU A 783 -0.59 -2.79 -25.25
CA LEU A 783 -0.83 -1.85 -26.34
C LEU A 783 -1.94 -0.86 -25.97
N PRO A 784 -1.70 0.47 -26.01
CA PRO A 784 -2.73 1.48 -25.78
C PRO A 784 -3.91 1.31 -26.75
N LYS A 785 -5.15 1.51 -26.24
CA LYS A 785 -6.36 1.48 -27.08
C LYS A 785 -6.24 2.49 -28.22
N GLY A 786 -6.25 2.01 -29.46
CA GLY A 786 -6.19 2.83 -30.68
C GLY A 786 -4.89 2.71 -31.47
N GLU A 787 -3.83 2.16 -30.88
CA GLU A 787 -2.60 1.85 -31.61
C GLU A 787 -2.70 0.51 -32.33
N LYS A 788 -2.28 0.48 -33.59
CA LYS A 788 -2.36 -0.70 -34.46
C LYS A 788 -1.08 -1.53 -34.48
N SER A 789 0.01 -1.04 -33.90
CA SER A 789 1.32 -1.69 -33.95
C SER A 789 2.19 -1.33 -32.76
N LEU A 790 2.86 -2.33 -32.20
CA LEU A 790 3.90 -2.19 -31.19
C LEU A 790 5.08 -1.38 -31.75
N ASN A 791 5.59 -0.37 -31.02
CA ASN A 791 6.86 0.28 -31.34
C ASN A 791 7.99 -0.32 -30.47
N PRO A 792 8.86 -1.19 -31.02
CA PRO A 792 9.89 -1.88 -30.24
C PRO A 792 10.93 -0.94 -29.62
N GLU A 793 11.13 0.26 -30.17
CA GLU A 793 12.10 1.23 -29.66
C GLU A 793 11.68 1.87 -28.32
N GLN A 794 10.40 1.76 -27.95
CA GLN A 794 9.87 2.26 -26.68
C GLN A 794 9.87 1.21 -25.58
N ILE A 795 10.14 -0.05 -25.92
CA ILE A 795 10.27 -1.16 -24.98
C ILE A 795 11.73 -1.17 -24.51
N PRO A 796 12.02 -1.21 -23.20
CA PRO A 796 13.40 -1.28 -22.70
C PRO A 796 13.98 -2.69 -22.94
N LEU A 797 14.14 -3.09 -24.21
CA LEU A 797 14.56 -4.40 -24.69
C LEU A 797 15.86 -4.89 -24.02
N GLY A 798 16.78 -3.97 -23.71
CA GLY A 798 18.04 -4.29 -23.03
C GLY A 798 17.90 -4.65 -21.55
N GLN A 799 16.71 -4.56 -20.98
CA GLN A 799 16.39 -4.92 -19.59
C GLN A 799 15.40 -6.09 -19.50
N CYS A 800 14.80 -6.50 -20.62
CA CYS A 800 13.81 -7.57 -20.69
C CYS A 800 14.47 -8.85 -21.23
N THR A 801 14.27 -9.99 -20.56
CA THR A 801 14.70 -11.29 -21.10
C THR A 801 13.56 -12.00 -21.84
N GLU A 802 12.31 -11.67 -21.49
CA GLU A 802 11.08 -12.16 -22.11
C GLU A 802 10.12 -10.99 -22.27
N ILE A 803 9.35 -10.96 -23.37
CA ILE A 803 8.36 -9.92 -23.63
C ILE A 803 7.02 -10.59 -23.81
N VAL A 804 6.06 -10.14 -23.01
CA VAL A 804 4.66 -10.57 -22.98
C VAL A 804 3.81 -9.50 -23.65
#